data_AF-A0A316QFT1-F1
#
_entry.id   AF-A0A316QFT1-F1
#
_cell.length_a   1.000
_cell.length_b   1.000
_cell.length_c   1.000
_cell.angle_alpha   90.00
_cell.angle_beta   90.00
_cell.angle_gamma   90.00
#
_symmetry.space_group_name_H-M   'P 1'
#
loop_
_entity.id
_entity.type
_entity.pdbx_description
1 polymer ?
#
loop_
_entity_poly.entity_id
_entity_poly.type
_entity_poly.pdbx_seq_one_letter_code
_entity_poly.pdbx_strand_id
1 'polypeptide(L)'
;MKRRRQFKVIAFLLALVMLFGMMPVTALELETTTGEISTPEAETAVPSVDIFPNSDYVEENQTYEVIERREANVKHFRLEDGSCVAVSYGYPVHRKDANGEWQDIDNRLFSAAVSGKNVYSTADNRVTFSEHIGNGELMTLNENGYTVRLGYLAPSTGMIATRPAVAINNHISRETQLQTISPNSSEAEKLEQLHTVNNTTSVLYESVQQGIDLKYVLQANDIKEYIVVETPQSSYVYRFGLMLEGLEAELTAQGSIILRDTETDEEPYMIPAPFMVDANGVISTDVCYELEQIEDGAYILTVEADAAWFGQTERAYPVMIDPTIQQRAHTDTYITAANPDMAPFDDVVLWVGTNKIAYIRPSLNSIPQGSEVDFATLNIAYYFLNNVVDGTINVGIYQVNQNWNSSLTWNIASSMSNYGLSTTRLSYRTLRGDSGAYVSTPKWQSFVITDAVNSWFNGSTNNGVAIKRESGTLLDVVVYSLNYTTTYAPYFIIFYTEPVEEGVYRLRNAYSGLYLTTAGINYKTGAPLQQSSKTETVNGEINRAQLFKISYIQSYGYDQYYDIRPMTNSALGLDAPITGTDRSVKANTIATTDEWFDIPQTQRWVIETDGYSGNDLRRITLQNAFSDNGGYLTAPSSFTSGGAITTTTTPTLNSEWYLEPYTGEEMKGVRMTSYTYSLECGKTFDYDAFMYSSSVGVNGPVTYYVTNEDYSTTDKATIDTTTGLLTAIQPGTIRVRFTYAGTSTYWSIVVTLTTPFEDGIIHTLKNVSNNMLMKPQTADLNSTIIVNTYSNSQTSMMWKFEYVSDGYYKIKNDITGYYLRAPANNTSGASVTQSTYSSTYGLWRFIETTDGYYMIQSKNQYERNASSPLYISVSENDVVQSSYSTASKWDIRALTMNLTLYHDQAFSDMYSEIGVNAVDALNNILSYNKNNEEDYRSVEQFFKEEFGIKINLQINTTIYESFPYANDCLYKDDPDALCDNCKNEGSTTDTPYSHCVANHHHKSANKFVTCTPQSNISINVLLTGHMASCGYDGTSHTSKTTVLGRAEGVGYGNRCALFLSTFGDISDYNAVKLTFVHEILHLLNASHHYTSDDNIYCIHGSRRHSEDVTVPLLICDQCIDKVDAYKLRTFYNHNA
;
A
#
# COMPACT_ATOMS: atom_id res chain seq x y z
N MET A 1 -56.85 -37.58 3.71
CA MET A 1 -56.23 -38.34 2.58
C MET A 1 -54.70 -38.15 2.45
N LYS A 2 -54.08 -37.06 2.94
CA LYS A 2 -52.61 -36.84 2.91
C LYS A 2 -51.79 -37.74 3.87
N ARG A 3 -52.31 -38.09 5.06
CA ARG A 3 -51.58 -38.95 6.04
C ARG A 3 -51.33 -40.40 5.56
N ARG A 4 -52.17 -40.95 4.68
CA ARG A 4 -52.01 -42.32 4.15
C ARG A 4 -50.95 -42.43 3.03
N ARG A 5 -50.50 -41.31 2.45
CA ARG A 5 -49.46 -41.29 1.39
C ARG A 5 -48.06 -41.20 1.99
N GLN A 6 -47.89 -40.48 3.10
CA GLN A 6 -46.61 -40.39 3.83
C GLN A 6 -46.20 -41.72 4.49
N PHE A 7 -47.14 -42.47 5.07
CA PHE A 7 -46.84 -43.81 5.61
C PHE A 7 -46.45 -44.83 4.55
N LYS A 8 -46.93 -44.71 3.31
CA LYS A 8 -46.54 -45.60 2.21
C LYS A 8 -45.14 -45.32 1.68
N VAL A 9 -44.69 -44.06 1.71
CA VAL A 9 -43.33 -43.67 1.29
C VAL A 9 -42.31 -44.08 2.35
N ILE A 10 -42.62 -43.88 3.63
CA ILE A 10 -41.77 -44.31 4.75
C ILE A 10 -41.65 -45.84 4.78
N ALA A 11 -42.77 -46.57 4.59
CA ALA A 11 -42.74 -48.02 4.50
C ALA A 11 -41.98 -48.55 3.27
N PHE A 12 -42.01 -47.82 2.14
CA PHE A 12 -41.26 -48.18 0.94
C PHE A 12 -39.75 -47.96 1.12
N LEU A 13 -39.35 -46.86 1.76
CA LEU A 13 -37.94 -46.58 2.11
C LEU A 13 -37.38 -47.59 3.13
N LEU A 14 -38.16 -47.93 4.17
CA LEU A 14 -37.78 -48.96 5.15
C LEU A 14 -37.67 -50.35 4.51
N ALA A 15 -38.56 -50.69 3.57
CA ALA A 15 -38.47 -51.94 2.83
C ALA A 15 -37.23 -51.98 1.91
N LEU A 16 -36.84 -50.85 1.32
CA LEU A 16 -35.64 -50.75 0.48
C LEU A 16 -34.36 -50.93 1.31
N VAL A 17 -34.29 -50.30 2.50
CA VAL A 17 -33.16 -50.45 3.43
C VAL A 17 -33.04 -51.88 3.95
N MET A 18 -34.16 -52.55 4.25
CA MET A 18 -34.13 -53.98 4.61
C MET A 18 -33.73 -54.89 3.43
N LEU A 19 -34.08 -54.54 2.19
CA LEU A 19 -33.68 -55.28 0.99
C LEU A 19 -32.18 -55.17 0.68
N PHE A 20 -31.55 -54.03 0.95
CA PHE A 20 -30.09 -53.86 0.82
C PHE A 20 -29.30 -54.51 1.97
N GLY A 21 -29.91 -54.69 3.14
CA GLY A 21 -29.28 -55.37 4.29
C GLY A 21 -29.24 -56.91 4.21
N MET A 22 -29.87 -57.53 3.20
CA MET A 22 -29.96 -58.99 3.08
C MET A 22 -29.08 -59.61 1.98
N MET A 23 -28.18 -58.87 1.34
CA MET A 23 -27.24 -59.45 0.37
C MET A 23 -25.95 -59.92 1.07
N PRO A 24 -25.60 -61.23 1.02
CA PRO A 24 -24.34 -61.71 1.56
C PRO A 24 -23.19 -61.34 0.61
N VAL A 25 -22.27 -60.49 1.06
CA VAL A 25 -21.04 -60.20 0.32
C VAL A 25 -20.05 -61.33 0.60
N THR A 26 -20.04 -62.34 -0.27
CA THR A 26 -18.97 -63.34 -0.31
C THR A 26 -17.80 -62.79 -1.13
N ALA A 27 -16.61 -62.96 -0.56
CA ALA A 27 -15.31 -62.72 -1.16
C ALA A 27 -15.13 -63.40 -2.53
N LEU A 28 -14.45 -62.70 -3.44
CA LEU A 28 -13.85 -63.23 -4.65
C LEU A 28 -12.40 -62.74 -4.70
N GLU A 29 -11.51 -63.54 -4.10
CA GLU A 29 -10.09 -63.57 -4.44
C GLU A 29 -9.92 -64.23 -5.81
N LEU A 30 -9.05 -63.68 -6.66
CA LEU A 30 -8.48 -64.39 -7.79
C LEU A 30 -6.97 -64.18 -7.78
N GLU A 31 -6.25 -65.18 -7.26
CA GLU A 31 -4.82 -65.37 -7.45
C GLU A 31 -4.52 -65.68 -8.92
N THR A 32 -3.45 -65.12 -9.48
CA THR A 32 -2.69 -65.78 -10.56
C THR A 32 -1.19 -65.48 -10.46
N THR A 33 -0.48 -66.46 -9.90
CA THR A 33 0.78 -67.08 -10.36
C THR A 33 1.84 -66.26 -11.11
N THR A 34 3.04 -66.27 -10.52
CA THR A 34 4.37 -66.10 -11.13
C THR A 34 4.69 -67.16 -12.18
N GLY A 35 5.25 -66.75 -13.33
CA GLY A 35 5.89 -67.62 -14.31
C GLY A 35 6.57 -66.81 -15.42
N GLU A 36 7.91 -66.84 -15.45
CA GLU A 36 8.79 -66.23 -16.46
C GLU A 36 8.49 -66.71 -17.89
N ILE A 37 8.72 -65.86 -18.91
CA ILE A 37 9.41 -66.19 -20.18
C ILE A 37 9.70 -64.90 -20.97
N SER A 38 10.88 -64.92 -21.59
CA SER A 38 11.69 -63.92 -22.30
C SER A 38 11.10 -63.11 -23.48
N THR A 39 11.66 -61.91 -23.62
CA THR A 39 11.59 -60.91 -24.73
C THR A 39 11.82 -61.45 -26.15
N PRO A 40 11.33 -60.74 -27.19
CA PRO A 40 12.25 -59.85 -27.93
C PRO A 40 11.67 -58.46 -28.31
N GLU A 41 12.62 -57.51 -28.38
CA GLU A 41 12.57 -56.13 -28.92
C GLU A 41 12.03 -56.08 -30.37
N ALA A 42 11.57 -54.98 -30.98
CA ALA A 42 11.66 -53.54 -30.74
C ALA A 42 10.54 -52.82 -31.51
N GLU A 43 9.97 -51.74 -30.96
CA GLU A 43 9.77 -50.46 -31.67
C GLU A 43 9.48 -49.38 -30.60
N THR A 44 10.26 -48.31 -30.65
CA THR A 44 10.36 -47.27 -29.62
C THR A 44 9.05 -46.50 -29.42
N ALA A 45 8.30 -46.83 -28.35
CA ALA A 45 7.38 -45.92 -27.70
C ALA A 45 8.16 -45.11 -26.65
N VAL A 46 8.09 -43.78 -26.78
CA VAL A 46 8.57 -42.81 -25.79
C VAL A 46 7.87 -43.11 -24.45
N PRO A 47 8.59 -43.19 -23.32
CA PRO A 47 7.95 -43.48 -22.04
C PRO A 47 7.00 -42.34 -21.67
N SER A 48 5.72 -42.66 -21.49
CA SER A 48 4.79 -41.85 -20.73
C SER A 48 5.31 -41.81 -19.29
N VAL A 49 5.89 -40.69 -18.90
CA VAL A 49 6.17 -40.41 -17.49
C VAL A 49 4.81 -40.27 -16.81
N ASP A 50 4.46 -41.20 -15.94
CA ASP A 50 3.37 -41.03 -15.00
C ASP A 50 3.73 -39.84 -14.09
N ILE A 51 3.00 -38.74 -14.22
CA ILE A 51 3.17 -37.54 -13.41
C ILE A 51 2.27 -37.71 -12.18
N PHE A 52 2.88 -37.89 -11.02
CA PHE A 52 2.19 -38.06 -9.74
C PHE A 52 1.78 -36.69 -9.16
N PRO A 53 0.65 -36.59 -8.42
CA PRO A 53 0.32 -35.43 -7.60
C PRO A 53 1.44 -35.09 -6.63
N ASN A 54 1.46 -33.84 -6.11
CA ASN A 54 2.50 -33.38 -5.19
C ASN A 54 2.75 -34.42 -4.08
N SER A 55 3.97 -34.94 -3.97
CA SER A 55 4.35 -35.94 -2.95
C SER A 55 4.28 -35.39 -1.53
N ASP A 56 4.24 -34.06 -1.40
CA ASP A 56 4.01 -33.34 -0.14
C ASP A 56 2.51 -33.09 0.12
N TYR A 57 1.59 -33.72 -0.64
CA TYR A 57 0.21 -33.91 -0.17
C TYR A 57 0.26 -34.91 1.00
N VAL A 58 0.75 -34.43 2.13
CA VAL A 58 0.71 -35.13 3.38
C VAL A 58 -0.65 -34.81 3.97
N GLU A 59 -1.55 -35.79 3.92
CA GLU A 59 -2.79 -35.79 4.68
C GLU A 59 -2.43 -35.96 6.17
N GLU A 60 -1.75 -34.97 6.75
CA GLU A 60 -1.49 -34.88 8.18
C GLU A 60 -2.57 -34.00 8.82
N ASN A 61 -3.81 -34.45 8.65
CA ASN A 61 -4.90 -34.07 9.52
C ASN A 61 -4.61 -34.70 10.89
N GLN A 62 -3.88 -33.98 11.76
CA GLN A 62 -3.69 -34.38 13.14
C GLN A 62 -4.25 -33.32 14.07
N THR A 63 -5.00 -33.76 15.08
CA THR A 63 -5.39 -32.90 16.21
C THR A 63 -4.17 -32.64 17.09
N TYR A 64 -3.85 -31.37 17.36
CA TYR A 64 -2.72 -31.00 18.22
C TYR A 64 -3.02 -29.79 19.11
N GLU A 65 -2.22 -29.60 20.15
CA GLU A 65 -2.30 -28.45 21.05
C GLU A 65 -1.55 -27.25 20.46
N VAL A 66 -2.20 -26.09 20.41
CA VAL A 66 -1.64 -24.80 19.95
C VAL A 66 -0.89 -24.14 21.11
N ILE A 67 0.40 -24.47 21.26
CA ILE A 67 1.23 -24.15 22.43
C ILE A 67 1.38 -22.63 22.62
N GLU A 68 1.46 -21.87 21.54
CA GLU A 68 1.59 -20.41 21.55
C GLU A 68 0.36 -19.68 22.12
N ARG A 69 -0.76 -20.40 22.32
CA ARG A 69 -2.01 -19.88 22.90
C ARG A 69 -2.30 -20.38 24.31
N ARG A 70 -1.33 -21.01 24.96
CA ARG A 70 -1.49 -21.41 26.35
C ARG A 70 -1.79 -20.19 27.23
N GLU A 71 -2.80 -20.33 28.08
CA GLU A 71 -3.04 -19.46 29.23
C GLU A 71 -2.80 -20.24 30.52
N ALA A 72 -2.78 -19.57 31.68
CA ALA A 72 -2.65 -20.23 32.98
C ALA A 72 -3.61 -21.43 33.12
N ASN A 73 -4.85 -21.30 32.66
CA ASN A 73 -5.93 -22.27 32.84
C ASN A 73 -6.66 -22.65 31.53
N VAL A 74 -6.07 -22.39 30.36
CA VAL A 74 -6.70 -22.70 29.06
C VAL A 74 -5.73 -23.45 28.15
N LYS A 75 -6.23 -24.51 27.52
CA LYS A 75 -5.57 -25.22 26.42
C LYS A 75 -6.34 -25.00 25.13
N HIS A 76 -5.61 -24.75 24.04
CA HIS A 76 -6.17 -24.59 22.70
C HIS A 76 -5.75 -25.78 21.86
N PHE A 77 -6.69 -26.37 21.13
CA PHE A 77 -6.45 -27.48 20.24
C PHE A 77 -6.92 -27.12 18.84
N ARG A 78 -6.11 -27.47 17.83
CA ARG A 78 -6.50 -27.40 16.42
C ARG A 78 -7.02 -28.77 16.00
N LEU A 79 -8.20 -28.80 15.39
CA LEU A 79 -8.83 -30.00 14.86
C LEU A 79 -8.42 -30.28 13.41
N GLU A 80 -8.71 -31.48 12.92
CA GLU A 80 -8.36 -31.95 11.58
C GLU A 80 -9.03 -31.13 10.47
N ASP A 81 -10.23 -30.60 10.74
CA ASP A 81 -10.99 -29.73 9.83
C ASP A 81 -10.56 -28.25 9.89
N GLY A 82 -9.59 -27.91 10.74
CA GLY A 82 -9.08 -26.55 10.91
C GLY A 82 -9.85 -25.72 11.93
N SER A 83 -10.96 -26.21 12.48
CA SER A 83 -11.62 -25.58 13.62
C SER A 83 -10.76 -25.72 14.89
N CYS A 84 -11.10 -24.96 15.92
CA CYS A 84 -10.37 -24.94 17.18
C CYS A 84 -11.26 -25.30 18.36
N VAL A 85 -10.63 -25.83 19.40
CA VAL A 85 -11.26 -26.06 20.71
C VAL A 85 -10.45 -25.37 21.79
N ALA A 86 -11.09 -24.51 22.57
CA ALA A 86 -10.54 -24.00 23.82
C ALA A 86 -11.17 -24.77 24.98
N VAL A 87 -10.32 -25.37 25.82
CA VAL A 87 -10.72 -26.00 27.08
C VAL A 87 -10.24 -25.12 28.21
N SER A 88 -11.18 -24.49 28.91
CA SER A 88 -10.92 -23.58 30.02
C SER A 88 -11.24 -24.29 31.33
N TYR A 89 -10.19 -24.56 32.10
CA TYR A 89 -10.25 -25.30 33.35
C TYR A 89 -10.50 -24.33 34.52
N GLY A 90 -11.21 -24.81 35.55
CA GLY A 90 -11.42 -24.08 36.81
C GLY A 90 -10.15 -23.81 37.62
N TYR A 91 -9.02 -24.37 37.20
CA TYR A 91 -7.74 -24.32 37.89
C TYR A 91 -6.59 -24.14 36.89
N PRO A 92 -5.41 -23.64 37.34
CA PRO A 92 -4.25 -23.53 36.48
C PRO A 92 -3.77 -24.90 35.95
N VAL A 93 -3.49 -24.99 34.66
CA VAL A 93 -2.90 -26.15 33.99
C VAL A 93 -1.52 -25.85 33.39
N HIS A 94 -1.19 -24.57 33.23
CA HIS A 94 0.13 -24.10 32.81
C HIS A 94 0.74 -23.12 33.83
N ARG A 95 2.07 -23.08 33.88
CA ARG A 95 2.87 -22.11 34.65
C ARG A 95 3.95 -21.52 33.75
N LYS A 96 4.30 -20.24 33.96
CA LYS A 96 5.40 -19.60 33.23
C LYS A 96 6.74 -20.13 33.72
N ASP A 97 7.63 -20.45 32.79
CA ASP A 97 9.03 -20.75 33.09
C ASP A 97 9.88 -19.48 33.25
N ALA A 98 11.19 -19.65 33.44
CA ALA A 98 12.15 -18.54 33.62
C ALA A 98 12.26 -17.60 32.40
N ASN A 99 11.85 -18.04 31.21
CA ASN A 99 11.82 -17.22 29.99
C ASN A 99 10.47 -16.51 29.80
N GLY A 100 9.50 -16.79 30.67
CA GLY A 100 8.14 -16.27 30.57
C GLY A 100 7.21 -17.07 29.65
N GLU A 101 7.63 -18.26 29.20
CA GLU A 101 6.84 -19.14 28.33
C GLU A 101 5.95 -20.08 29.16
N TRP A 102 4.75 -20.38 28.66
CA TRP A 102 3.79 -21.26 29.35
C TRP A 102 4.13 -22.75 29.17
N GLN A 103 4.42 -23.41 30.28
CA GLN A 103 4.68 -24.85 30.34
C GLN A 103 3.56 -25.58 31.07
N ASP A 104 3.31 -26.85 30.69
CA ASP A 104 2.43 -27.74 31.45
C ASP A 104 2.89 -27.84 32.92
N ILE A 105 1.95 -27.73 33.86
CA ILE A 105 2.27 -27.94 35.28
C ILE A 105 2.63 -29.41 35.49
N ASP A 106 3.86 -29.64 35.94
CA ASP A 106 4.38 -30.94 36.34
C ASP A 106 4.70 -30.93 37.84
N ASN A 107 3.83 -31.59 38.62
CA ASN A 107 3.97 -31.68 40.07
C ASN A 107 4.72 -32.95 40.51
N ARG A 108 5.39 -33.66 39.60
CA ARG A 108 6.23 -34.80 40.01
C ARG A 108 7.36 -34.32 40.92
N LEU A 109 7.55 -35.07 41.99
CA LEU A 109 8.59 -34.83 42.98
C LEU A 109 9.81 -35.72 42.73
N PHE A 110 10.99 -35.14 42.85
CA PHE A 110 12.28 -35.79 42.68
C PHE A 110 13.14 -35.55 43.92
N SER A 111 13.96 -36.53 44.31
CA SER A 111 14.93 -36.32 45.38
C SER A 111 15.95 -35.24 44.99
N ALA A 112 16.15 -34.27 45.87
CA ALA A 112 17.03 -33.11 45.69
C ALA A 112 17.70 -32.72 47.02
N ALA A 113 18.69 -31.81 46.93
CA ALA A 113 19.31 -31.20 48.10
C ALA A 113 19.23 -29.68 47.98
N VAL A 114 18.48 -29.04 48.87
CA VAL A 114 18.30 -27.58 48.91
C VAL A 114 18.89 -27.06 50.22
N SER A 115 19.81 -26.10 50.13
CA SER A 115 20.50 -25.52 51.29
C SER A 115 21.14 -26.55 52.25
N GLY A 116 21.61 -27.68 51.71
CA GLY A 116 22.25 -28.77 52.47
C GLY A 116 21.28 -29.73 53.19
N LYS A 117 19.96 -29.57 53.02
CA LYS A 117 18.93 -30.50 53.50
C LYS A 117 18.45 -31.39 52.34
N ASN A 118 18.26 -32.68 52.58
CA ASN A 118 17.62 -33.56 51.61
C ASN A 118 16.11 -33.32 51.59
N VAL A 119 15.57 -33.10 50.41
CA VAL A 119 14.15 -32.79 50.17
C VAL A 119 13.65 -33.52 48.93
N TYR A 120 12.34 -33.64 48.81
CA TYR A 120 11.67 -33.93 47.56
C TYR A 120 11.20 -32.63 46.94
N SER A 121 11.59 -32.35 45.70
CA SER A 121 11.33 -31.08 45.03
C SER A 121 10.63 -31.31 43.69
N THR A 122 9.75 -30.39 43.32
CA THR A 122 9.33 -30.25 41.92
C THR A 122 10.53 -29.84 41.05
N ALA A 123 10.50 -30.17 39.76
CA ALA A 123 11.62 -29.89 38.84
C ALA A 123 11.95 -28.39 38.71
N ASP A 124 10.94 -27.53 38.87
CA ASP A 124 11.05 -26.07 38.88
C ASP A 124 11.45 -25.50 40.26
N ASN A 125 11.62 -26.34 41.27
CA ASN A 125 11.87 -25.98 42.67
C ASN A 125 10.77 -25.12 43.33
N ARG A 126 9.57 -25.09 42.74
CA ARG A 126 8.41 -24.39 43.31
C ARG A 126 8.02 -24.94 44.67
N VAL A 127 7.85 -26.26 44.79
CA VAL A 127 7.44 -26.90 46.05
C VAL A 127 8.48 -27.89 46.50
N THR A 128 8.85 -27.81 47.78
CA THR A 128 9.73 -28.80 48.42
C THR A 128 9.10 -29.40 49.67
N PHE A 129 9.36 -30.68 49.88
CA PHE A 129 8.93 -31.47 51.02
C PHE A 129 10.14 -32.08 51.71
N SER A 130 10.22 -31.98 53.04
CA SER A 130 11.34 -32.56 53.79
C SER A 130 11.32 -34.09 53.73
N GLU A 131 12.49 -34.73 53.56
CA GLU A 131 12.60 -36.20 53.67
C GLU A 131 12.38 -36.69 55.12
N HIS A 132 12.44 -35.79 56.11
CA HIS A 132 12.37 -36.12 57.53
C HIS A 132 11.44 -35.17 58.29
N ILE A 133 10.67 -35.73 59.22
CA ILE A 133 9.81 -34.97 60.14
C ILE A 133 10.61 -34.58 61.39
N GLY A 134 10.55 -33.31 61.78
CA GLY A 134 11.15 -32.76 63.00
C GLY A 134 10.58 -31.37 63.32
N ASN A 135 11.10 -30.70 64.34
CA ASN A 135 10.75 -29.30 64.65
C ASN A 135 11.38 -28.38 63.59
N GLY A 136 10.72 -28.22 62.45
CA GLY A 136 11.19 -27.42 61.31
C GLY A 136 10.24 -27.46 60.12
N GLU A 137 10.66 -26.88 59.01
CA GLU A 137 9.90 -26.75 57.76
C GLU A 137 9.62 -28.13 57.15
N LEU A 138 8.35 -28.46 56.96
CA LEU A 138 7.90 -29.71 56.33
C LEU A 138 7.59 -29.50 54.85
N MET A 139 6.90 -28.40 54.54
CA MET A 139 6.55 -27.96 53.19
C MET A 139 7.05 -26.52 52.98
N THR A 140 7.63 -26.26 51.81
CA THR A 140 7.98 -24.91 51.36
C THR A 140 7.45 -24.70 49.94
N LEU A 141 6.70 -23.62 49.74
CA LEU A 141 6.26 -23.09 48.44
C LEU A 141 7.04 -21.80 48.15
N ASN A 142 7.74 -21.75 47.01
CA ASN A 142 8.42 -20.57 46.48
C ASN A 142 7.83 -20.23 45.11
N GLU A 143 7.09 -19.14 44.98
CA GLU A 143 6.47 -18.73 43.72
C GLU A 143 6.15 -17.22 43.72
N ASN A 144 6.31 -16.57 42.58
CA ASN A 144 6.00 -15.13 42.37
C ASN A 144 6.72 -14.17 43.34
N GLY A 145 7.89 -14.56 43.88
CA GLY A 145 8.64 -13.76 44.86
C GLY A 145 8.20 -13.98 46.31
N TYR A 146 7.19 -14.82 46.55
CA TYR A 146 6.75 -15.20 47.89
C TYR A 146 7.33 -16.53 48.33
N THR A 147 7.50 -16.67 49.65
CA THR A 147 7.83 -17.94 50.30
C THR A 147 6.77 -18.26 51.35
N VAL A 148 6.17 -19.44 51.27
CA VAL A 148 5.27 -19.99 52.32
C VAL A 148 5.88 -21.27 52.86
N ARG A 149 6.17 -21.32 54.16
CA ARG A 149 6.70 -22.52 54.84
C ARG A 149 5.75 -22.98 55.92
N LEU A 150 5.47 -24.27 55.93
CA LEU A 150 4.58 -24.92 56.88
C LEU A 150 5.29 -26.08 57.58
N GLY A 151 5.15 -26.21 58.89
CA GLY A 151 5.75 -27.29 59.67
C GLY A 151 4.88 -27.76 60.83
N TYR A 152 4.75 -29.07 61.01
CA TYR A 152 3.95 -29.65 62.08
C TYR A 152 4.63 -29.53 63.45
N LEU A 153 3.91 -28.98 64.44
CA LEU A 153 4.40 -28.77 65.80
C LEU A 153 3.84 -29.86 66.73
N ALA A 154 4.48 -31.04 66.72
CA ALA A 154 4.06 -32.16 67.55
C ALA A 154 4.19 -31.86 69.06
N PRO A 155 3.22 -32.28 69.91
CA PRO A 155 3.34 -32.14 71.35
C PRO A 155 4.52 -32.98 71.89
N SER A 156 5.21 -32.46 72.91
CA SER A 156 6.41 -33.08 73.53
C SER A 156 6.17 -34.45 74.20
N THR A 157 4.91 -34.88 74.32
CA THR A 157 4.49 -36.16 74.91
C THR A 157 3.81 -36.98 73.81
N GLY A 158 4.39 -38.12 73.42
CA GLY A 158 3.82 -38.99 72.37
C GLY A 158 4.59 -39.07 71.04
N MET A 159 5.80 -38.51 70.96
CA MET A 159 6.66 -38.68 69.77
C MET A 159 7.06 -40.16 69.59
N ILE A 160 6.81 -40.71 68.40
CA ILE A 160 7.24 -42.06 68.03
C ILE A 160 8.75 -42.04 67.70
N ALA A 161 9.52 -42.93 68.31
CA ALA A 161 10.99 -42.96 68.22
C ALA A 161 11.55 -43.55 66.91
N THR A 162 10.71 -43.89 65.93
CA THR A 162 11.10 -44.48 64.64
C THR A 162 10.78 -43.55 63.50
N ARG A 163 11.78 -43.33 62.62
CA ARG A 163 11.70 -42.46 61.44
C ARG A 163 10.52 -42.91 60.56
N PRO A 164 9.50 -42.07 60.35
CA PRO A 164 8.39 -42.45 59.49
C PRO A 164 8.84 -42.54 58.04
N ALA A 165 8.25 -43.48 57.29
CA ALA A 165 8.46 -43.56 55.85
C ALA A 165 7.69 -42.43 55.16
N VAL A 166 8.31 -41.81 54.16
CA VAL A 166 7.64 -40.86 53.27
C VAL A 166 7.28 -41.62 51.99
N ALA A 167 5.98 -41.74 51.69
CA ALA A 167 5.51 -42.37 50.48
C ALA A 167 5.11 -41.30 49.45
N ILE A 168 5.71 -41.36 48.25
CA ILE A 168 5.42 -40.43 47.15
C ILE A 168 4.74 -41.20 46.03
N ASN A 169 3.58 -40.69 45.61
CA ASN A 169 2.88 -41.18 44.44
C ASN A 169 2.83 -40.04 43.41
N ASN A 170 3.79 -40.07 42.48
CA ASN A 170 3.85 -39.15 41.35
C ASN A 170 2.82 -39.53 40.28
N HIS A 171 2.26 -38.53 39.58
CA HIS A 171 1.53 -38.77 38.34
C HIS A 171 2.46 -39.26 37.21
N ILE A 172 1.85 -39.83 36.16
CA ILE A 172 2.55 -40.13 34.91
C ILE A 172 2.93 -38.84 34.18
N SER A 173 4.08 -38.82 33.49
CA SER A 173 4.53 -37.64 32.75
C SER A 173 3.57 -37.31 31.59
N ARG A 174 3.54 -36.04 31.18
CA ARG A 174 2.75 -35.60 30.02
C ARG A 174 3.18 -36.33 28.74
N GLU A 175 4.48 -36.54 28.54
CA GLU A 175 5.01 -37.31 27.40
C GLU A 175 4.44 -38.74 27.38
N THR A 176 4.41 -39.44 28.52
CA THR A 176 3.83 -40.78 28.60
C THR A 176 2.32 -40.75 28.39
N GLN A 177 1.60 -39.73 28.87
CA GLN A 177 0.17 -39.55 28.60
C GLN A 177 -0.09 -39.45 27.08
N LEU A 178 0.67 -38.61 26.38
CA LEU A 178 0.52 -38.40 24.93
C LEU A 178 0.86 -39.66 24.13
N GLN A 179 1.82 -40.48 24.56
CA GLN A 179 2.16 -41.76 23.91
C GLN A 179 1.05 -42.81 24.01
N THR A 180 0.10 -42.67 24.93
CA THR A 180 -1.03 -43.62 25.05
C THR A 180 -2.15 -43.36 24.04
N ILE A 181 -2.10 -42.24 23.32
CA ILE A 181 -3.10 -41.88 22.32
C ILE A 181 -2.93 -42.76 21.09
N SER A 182 -3.92 -43.61 20.81
CA SER A 182 -3.89 -44.51 19.66
C SER A 182 -4.08 -43.71 18.36
N PRO A 183 -3.25 -43.92 17.32
CA PRO A 183 -3.41 -43.27 16.01
C PRO A 183 -4.77 -43.52 15.36
N ASN A 184 -5.43 -44.65 15.70
CA ASN A 184 -6.71 -45.06 15.13
C ASN A 184 -7.93 -44.57 15.93
N SER A 185 -7.73 -43.76 16.97
CA SER A 185 -8.85 -43.21 17.76
C SER A 185 -9.62 -42.18 16.93
N SER A 186 -10.92 -42.05 17.17
CA SER A 186 -11.72 -40.96 16.60
C SER A 186 -11.22 -39.60 17.09
N GLU A 187 -11.48 -38.52 16.35
CA GLU A 187 -11.07 -37.15 16.73
C GLU A 187 -11.58 -36.76 18.12
N ALA A 188 -12.83 -37.12 18.46
CA ALA A 188 -13.38 -36.89 19.79
C ALA A 188 -12.59 -37.64 20.88
N GLU A 189 -12.18 -38.88 20.64
CA GLU A 189 -11.37 -39.65 21.60
C GLU A 189 -9.96 -39.07 21.75
N LYS A 190 -9.34 -38.60 20.64
CA LYS A 190 -8.05 -37.90 20.68
C LYS A 190 -8.16 -36.63 21.52
N LEU A 191 -9.17 -35.80 21.25
CA LEU A 191 -9.41 -34.55 21.98
C LEU A 191 -9.65 -34.81 23.48
N GLU A 192 -10.48 -35.80 23.82
CA GLU A 192 -10.73 -36.18 25.22
C GLU A 192 -9.45 -36.57 25.96
N GLN A 193 -8.54 -37.29 25.31
CA GLN A 193 -7.25 -37.67 25.88
C GLN A 193 -6.28 -36.49 25.95
N LEU A 194 -6.23 -35.64 24.92
CA LEU A 194 -5.37 -34.45 24.86
C LEU A 194 -5.75 -33.42 25.92
N HIS A 195 -7.04 -33.16 26.14
CA HIS A 195 -7.49 -32.19 27.14
C HIS A 195 -7.52 -32.74 28.56
N THR A 196 -7.29 -34.04 28.77
CA THR A 196 -7.23 -34.60 30.12
C THR A 196 -5.91 -34.17 30.77
N VAL A 197 -6.01 -33.44 31.88
CA VAL A 197 -4.84 -32.96 32.65
C VAL A 197 -4.67 -33.83 33.89
N ASN A 198 -3.53 -34.52 33.98
CA ASN A 198 -3.11 -35.23 35.18
C ASN A 198 -1.77 -34.69 35.67
N ASN A 199 -1.84 -33.85 36.70
CA ASN A 199 -0.73 -33.21 37.38
C ASN A 199 -0.81 -33.40 38.91
N THR A 200 -1.37 -34.53 39.37
CA THR A 200 -1.59 -34.80 40.80
C THR A 200 -0.47 -35.64 41.40
N THR A 201 0.19 -35.14 42.43
CA THR A 201 1.21 -35.89 43.19
C THR A 201 0.84 -35.89 44.66
N SER A 202 0.94 -37.05 45.34
CA SER A 202 0.71 -37.12 46.79
C SER A 202 1.97 -37.48 47.56
N VAL A 203 2.15 -36.87 48.73
CA VAL A 203 3.18 -37.19 49.72
C VAL A 203 2.49 -37.63 51.01
N LEU A 204 2.79 -38.82 51.52
CA LEU A 204 2.26 -39.31 52.79
C LEU A 204 3.39 -39.44 53.80
N TYR A 205 3.21 -38.77 54.94
CA TYR A 205 4.01 -38.87 56.15
C TYR A 205 3.26 -39.70 57.17
N GLU A 206 3.65 -40.97 57.30
CA GLU A 206 2.98 -41.91 58.20
C GLU A 206 3.36 -41.64 59.65
N SER A 207 2.45 -41.84 60.61
CA SER A 207 2.74 -41.88 62.05
C SER A 207 3.51 -40.66 62.59
N VAL A 208 3.13 -39.45 62.16
CA VAL A 208 3.74 -38.19 62.63
C VAL A 208 3.50 -37.97 64.13
N GLN A 209 2.40 -38.51 64.61
CA GLN A 209 1.99 -38.68 65.99
C GLN A 209 1.22 -40.01 66.08
N GLN A 210 1.08 -40.61 67.26
CA GLN A 210 0.32 -41.86 67.41
C GLN A 210 -1.09 -41.77 66.80
N GLY A 211 -1.33 -42.52 65.73
CA GLY A 211 -2.61 -42.56 65.03
C GLY A 211 -2.91 -41.35 64.15
N ILE A 212 -1.90 -40.53 63.83
CA ILE A 212 -2.00 -39.35 62.95
C ILE A 212 -0.98 -39.48 61.82
N ASP A 213 -1.46 -39.36 60.59
CA ASP A 213 -0.63 -39.20 59.39
C ASP A 213 -0.84 -37.79 58.81
N LEU A 214 0.16 -37.28 58.08
CA LEU A 214 0.00 -36.06 57.26
C LEU A 214 0.11 -36.43 55.80
N LYS A 215 -0.88 -36.08 55.00
CA LYS A 215 -0.86 -36.31 53.56
C LYS A 215 -0.94 -34.96 52.84
N TYR A 216 0.00 -34.72 51.94
CA TYR A 216 -0.04 -33.59 51.02
C TYR A 216 -0.44 -34.06 49.63
N VAL A 217 -1.23 -33.26 48.92
CA VAL A 217 -1.58 -33.47 47.51
C VAL A 217 -1.29 -32.18 46.75
N LEU A 218 -0.32 -32.25 45.84
CA LEU A 218 -0.08 -31.23 44.83
C LEU A 218 -1.04 -31.49 43.66
N GLN A 219 -1.82 -30.50 43.29
CA GLN A 219 -2.70 -30.58 42.12
C GLN A 219 -2.88 -29.18 41.55
N ALA A 220 -2.67 -29.00 40.23
CA ALA A 220 -2.56 -27.66 39.66
C ALA A 220 -1.51 -26.82 40.43
N ASN A 221 -1.87 -25.60 40.85
CA ASN A 221 -1.05 -24.77 41.73
C ASN A 221 -1.39 -24.97 43.23
N ASP A 222 -2.37 -25.79 43.56
CA ASP A 222 -2.84 -25.97 44.93
C ASP A 222 -1.98 -26.98 45.69
N ILE A 223 -1.87 -26.76 47.01
CA ILE A 223 -1.25 -27.69 47.94
C ILE A 223 -2.28 -28.04 49.01
N LYS A 224 -2.87 -29.22 48.92
CA LYS A 224 -3.80 -29.73 49.92
C LYS A 224 -3.04 -30.46 51.01
N GLU A 225 -3.31 -30.16 52.26
CA GLU A 225 -2.85 -30.93 53.41
C GLU A 225 -4.03 -31.66 54.03
N TYR A 226 -3.83 -32.92 54.41
CA TYR A 226 -4.80 -33.72 55.15
C TYR A 226 -4.14 -34.18 56.44
N ILE A 227 -4.75 -33.84 57.57
CA ILE A 227 -4.50 -34.48 58.86
C ILE A 227 -5.36 -35.73 58.88
N VAL A 228 -4.73 -36.89 58.75
CA VAL A 228 -5.42 -38.18 58.71
C VAL A 228 -5.41 -38.77 60.11
N VAL A 229 -6.57 -38.77 60.74
CA VAL A 229 -6.79 -39.35 62.05
C VAL A 229 -7.20 -40.81 61.84
N GLU A 230 -6.27 -41.74 62.06
CA GLU A 230 -6.45 -43.19 61.83
C GLU A 230 -7.25 -43.87 62.93
N THR A 231 -7.18 -43.35 64.15
CA THR A 231 -7.85 -43.90 65.34
C THR A 231 -8.29 -42.79 66.29
N PRO A 232 -9.29 -43.04 67.16
CA PRO A 232 -9.74 -42.06 68.14
C PRO A 232 -8.60 -41.48 68.99
N GLN A 233 -8.61 -40.16 69.17
CA GLN A 233 -7.58 -39.41 69.90
C GLN A 233 -8.11 -38.86 71.22
N SER A 234 -7.20 -38.54 72.14
CA SER A 234 -7.53 -37.85 73.40
C SER A 234 -7.73 -36.34 73.22
N SER A 235 -7.24 -35.77 72.13
CA SER A 235 -7.39 -34.37 71.71
C SER A 235 -7.37 -34.31 70.18
N TYR A 236 -8.15 -33.40 69.60
CA TYR A 236 -8.24 -33.17 68.15
C TYR A 236 -7.78 -31.73 67.81
N VAL A 237 -6.69 -31.31 68.45
CA VAL A 237 -6.05 -30.01 68.26
C VAL A 237 -4.67 -30.23 67.65
N TYR A 238 -4.41 -29.60 66.50
CA TYR A 238 -3.18 -29.75 65.72
C TYR A 238 -2.58 -28.39 65.44
N ARG A 239 -1.26 -28.23 65.62
CA ARG A 239 -0.58 -26.93 65.49
C ARG A 239 0.49 -26.98 64.41
N PHE A 240 0.57 -25.92 63.62
CA PHE A 240 1.53 -25.76 62.54
C PHE A 240 2.23 -24.40 62.67
N GLY A 241 3.54 -24.38 62.47
CA GLY A 241 4.27 -23.13 62.27
C GLY A 241 4.12 -22.70 60.82
N LEU A 242 3.62 -21.48 60.60
CA LEU A 242 3.45 -20.85 59.29
C LEU A 242 4.42 -19.66 59.19
N MET A 243 5.39 -19.74 58.28
CA MET A 243 6.36 -18.67 58.01
C MET A 243 6.15 -18.13 56.58
N LEU A 244 6.04 -16.81 56.47
CA LEU A 244 5.70 -16.09 55.25
C LEU A 244 6.81 -15.06 54.93
N GLU A 245 7.25 -15.03 53.68
CA GLU A 245 8.11 -13.96 53.14
C GLU A 245 7.33 -13.24 52.03
N GLY A 246 7.16 -11.91 52.16
CA GLY A 246 6.39 -11.08 51.24
C GLY A 246 4.87 -11.15 51.39
N LEU A 247 4.36 -11.94 52.34
CA LEU A 247 2.92 -12.11 52.63
C LEU A 247 2.60 -11.90 54.11
N GLU A 248 1.39 -11.42 54.39
CA GLU A 248 0.76 -11.39 55.72
C GLU A 248 -0.51 -12.25 55.74
N ALA A 249 -0.85 -12.82 56.90
CA ALA A 249 -1.99 -13.73 57.03
C ALA A 249 -3.12 -13.14 57.89
N GLU A 250 -4.36 -13.21 57.39
CA GLU A 250 -5.56 -12.71 58.06
C GLU A 250 -6.64 -13.78 58.14
N LEU A 251 -7.11 -14.12 59.35
CA LEU A 251 -8.27 -15.00 59.56
C LEU A 251 -9.58 -14.20 59.37
N THR A 252 -10.40 -14.61 58.41
CA THR A 252 -11.66 -13.96 58.05
C THR A 252 -12.80 -14.32 59.01
N ALA A 253 -13.88 -13.54 58.99
CA ALA A 253 -15.10 -13.84 59.76
C ALA A 253 -15.80 -15.14 59.30
N GLN A 254 -15.44 -15.64 58.11
CA GLN A 254 -15.98 -16.86 57.51
C GLN A 254 -15.12 -18.10 57.82
N GLY A 255 -13.98 -17.93 58.50
CA GLY A 255 -13.11 -19.03 58.95
C GLY A 255 -12.00 -19.43 57.97
N SER A 256 -11.86 -18.73 56.84
CA SER A 256 -10.73 -18.85 55.91
C SER A 256 -9.55 -17.97 56.35
N ILE A 257 -8.34 -18.25 55.89
CA ILE A 257 -7.16 -17.41 56.08
C ILE A 257 -6.72 -16.86 54.72
N ILE A 258 -6.70 -15.54 54.57
CA ILE A 258 -6.20 -14.86 53.36
C ILE A 258 -4.71 -14.60 53.53
N LEU A 259 -3.90 -14.89 52.50
CA LEU A 259 -2.50 -14.51 52.45
C LEU A 259 -2.35 -13.33 51.48
N ARG A 260 -2.08 -12.16 52.04
CA ARG A 260 -2.09 -10.86 51.34
C ARG A 260 -0.66 -10.38 51.09
N ASP A 261 -0.40 -9.85 49.90
CA ASP A 261 0.89 -9.23 49.55
C ASP A 261 1.11 -7.94 50.34
N THR A 262 2.27 -7.84 50.98
CA THR A 262 2.60 -6.74 51.90
C THR A 262 2.84 -5.39 51.21
N GLU A 263 2.98 -5.34 49.89
CA GLU A 263 3.27 -4.12 49.11
C GLU A 263 2.05 -3.63 48.29
N THR A 264 1.26 -4.54 47.74
CA THR A 264 0.23 -4.30 46.70
C THR A 264 -1.19 -4.53 47.19
N ASP A 265 -1.39 -5.15 48.36
CA ASP A 265 -2.69 -5.53 48.91
C ASP A 265 -3.43 -6.62 48.11
N GLU A 266 -2.77 -7.26 47.13
CA GLU A 266 -3.31 -8.39 46.38
C GLU A 266 -3.42 -9.64 47.27
N GLU A 267 -4.37 -10.54 46.97
CA GLU A 267 -4.65 -11.76 47.74
C GLU A 267 -4.25 -13.02 46.93
N PRO A 268 -2.95 -13.28 46.71
CA PRO A 268 -2.48 -14.31 45.78
C PRO A 268 -2.80 -15.75 46.22
N TYR A 269 -3.00 -15.98 47.53
CA TYR A 269 -3.30 -17.30 48.09
C TYR A 269 -4.34 -17.22 49.22
N MET A 270 -5.05 -18.33 49.42
CA MET A 270 -6.03 -18.51 50.49
C MET A 270 -5.91 -19.90 51.10
N ILE A 271 -6.12 -20.00 52.42
CA ILE A 271 -6.43 -21.26 53.12
C ILE A 271 -7.94 -21.28 53.41
N PRO A 272 -8.75 -22.14 52.75
CA PRO A 272 -10.19 -22.17 52.96
C PRO A 272 -10.51 -22.70 54.35
N ALA A 273 -11.71 -22.41 54.84
CA ALA A 273 -12.16 -22.91 56.14
C ALA A 273 -12.05 -24.45 56.21
N PRO A 274 -11.58 -25.02 57.33
CA PRO A 274 -11.34 -26.44 57.42
C PRO A 274 -12.66 -27.20 57.56
N PHE A 275 -12.66 -28.42 57.06
CA PHE A 275 -13.74 -29.37 57.31
C PHE A 275 -13.17 -30.77 57.50
N MET A 276 -14.01 -31.70 57.95
CA MET A 276 -13.61 -33.08 58.22
C MET A 276 -14.57 -34.10 57.64
N VAL A 277 -14.03 -35.24 57.20
CA VAL A 277 -14.77 -36.32 56.52
C VAL A 277 -14.37 -37.68 57.08
N ASP A 278 -15.31 -38.58 57.39
CA ASP A 278 -14.95 -40.00 57.70
C ASP A 278 -14.79 -40.86 56.44
N ALA A 279 -14.29 -42.07 56.65
CA ALA A 279 -14.25 -43.16 55.69
C ALA A 279 -15.61 -43.54 55.05
N ASN A 280 -16.76 -43.15 55.64
CA ASN A 280 -18.09 -43.35 55.04
C ASN A 280 -18.56 -42.14 54.20
N GLY A 281 -17.78 -41.06 54.16
CA GLY A 281 -18.10 -39.82 53.43
C GLY A 281 -18.98 -38.83 54.18
N VAL A 282 -19.14 -38.96 55.50
CA VAL A 282 -19.88 -38.00 56.34
C VAL A 282 -19.00 -36.78 56.61
N ILE A 283 -19.46 -35.63 56.10
CA ILE A 283 -18.81 -34.31 56.22
C ILE A 283 -19.31 -33.58 57.48
N SER A 284 -18.42 -32.90 58.19
CA SER A 284 -18.75 -31.85 59.17
C SER A 284 -17.85 -30.63 58.97
N THR A 285 -18.43 -29.44 59.18
CA THR A 285 -17.75 -28.14 59.22
C THR A 285 -17.46 -27.69 60.65
N ASP A 286 -17.61 -28.56 61.64
CA ASP A 286 -17.34 -28.28 63.06
C ASP A 286 -15.82 -28.36 63.34
N VAL A 287 -15.06 -27.64 62.53
CA VAL A 287 -13.61 -27.47 62.60
C VAL A 287 -13.31 -25.99 62.38
N CYS A 288 -12.38 -25.42 63.13
CA CYS A 288 -12.00 -24.03 62.98
C CYS A 288 -10.49 -23.82 63.07
N TYR A 289 -10.04 -22.69 62.53
CA TYR A 289 -8.68 -22.20 62.72
C TYR A 289 -8.59 -21.21 63.88
N GLU A 290 -7.50 -21.28 64.63
CA GLU A 290 -6.98 -20.15 65.38
C GLU A 290 -5.63 -19.74 64.78
N LEU A 291 -5.42 -18.44 64.58
CA LEU A 291 -4.20 -17.90 64.01
C LEU A 291 -3.54 -16.96 65.03
N GLU A 292 -2.36 -17.34 65.52
CA GLU A 292 -1.57 -16.56 66.48
C GLU A 292 -0.31 -16.02 65.79
N GLN A 293 -0.19 -14.70 65.64
CA GLN A 293 1.05 -14.09 65.15
C GLN A 293 2.08 -14.05 66.28
N ILE A 294 3.29 -14.58 66.01
CA ILE A 294 4.39 -14.62 66.97
C ILE A 294 5.35 -13.45 66.73
N GLU A 295 5.72 -13.21 65.47
CA GLU A 295 6.55 -12.10 64.99
C GLU A 295 6.14 -11.76 63.54
N ASP A 296 6.72 -10.72 62.93
CA ASP A 296 6.43 -10.35 61.54
C ASP A 296 6.70 -11.53 60.59
N GLY A 297 5.67 -11.92 59.81
CA GLY A 297 5.73 -13.06 58.90
C GLY A 297 5.75 -14.45 59.56
N ALA A 298 5.65 -14.57 60.90
CA ALA A 298 5.68 -15.85 61.61
C ALA A 298 4.43 -16.06 62.47
N TYR A 299 3.71 -17.14 62.21
CA TYR A 299 2.42 -17.47 62.83
C TYR A 299 2.39 -18.91 63.34
N ILE A 300 1.52 -19.16 64.32
CA ILE A 300 1.06 -20.51 64.69
C ILE A 300 -0.38 -20.66 64.21
N LEU A 301 -0.58 -21.58 63.28
CA LEU A 301 -1.90 -22.02 62.81
C LEU A 301 -2.34 -23.22 63.64
N THR A 302 -3.45 -23.09 64.36
CA THR A 302 -4.05 -24.17 65.13
C THR A 302 -5.33 -24.63 64.44
N VAL A 303 -5.45 -25.93 64.19
CA VAL A 303 -6.66 -26.58 63.68
C VAL A 303 -7.33 -27.30 64.84
N GLU A 304 -8.55 -26.89 65.20
CA GLU A 304 -9.33 -27.50 66.27
C GLU A 304 -10.60 -28.11 65.69
N ALA A 305 -10.79 -29.42 65.91
CA ALA A 305 -11.96 -30.16 65.47
C ALA A 305 -12.83 -30.64 66.64
N ASP A 306 -14.15 -30.61 66.48
CA ASP A 306 -15.10 -30.93 67.56
C ASP A 306 -15.02 -32.40 68.02
N ALA A 307 -14.52 -32.59 69.24
CA ALA A 307 -14.43 -33.90 69.88
C ALA A 307 -15.78 -34.61 70.04
N ALA A 308 -16.90 -33.87 70.17
CA ALA A 308 -18.23 -34.46 70.29
C ALA A 308 -18.65 -35.18 69.01
N TRP A 309 -18.25 -34.67 67.86
CA TRP A 309 -18.50 -35.30 66.57
C TRP A 309 -17.68 -36.59 66.38
N PHE A 310 -16.40 -36.58 66.79
CA PHE A 310 -15.59 -37.80 66.83
C PHE A 310 -16.11 -38.86 67.80
N GLY A 311 -16.79 -38.46 68.88
CA GLY A 311 -17.34 -39.35 69.90
C GLY A 311 -18.63 -40.11 69.50
N GLN A 312 -19.16 -39.89 68.29
CA GLN A 312 -20.38 -40.56 67.82
C GLN A 312 -20.13 -42.05 67.52
N THR A 313 -21.04 -42.93 67.94
CA THR A 313 -20.90 -44.40 67.78
C THR A 313 -20.84 -44.88 66.33
N GLU A 314 -21.33 -44.07 65.39
CA GLU A 314 -21.36 -44.37 63.96
C GLU A 314 -20.10 -43.88 63.22
N ARG A 315 -19.17 -43.21 63.92
CA ARG A 315 -18.00 -42.60 63.33
C ARG A 315 -17.05 -43.64 62.73
N ALA A 316 -16.76 -43.51 61.44
CA ALA A 316 -15.78 -44.36 60.76
C ALA A 316 -14.40 -43.69 60.69
N TYR A 317 -13.35 -44.49 60.75
CA TYR A 317 -11.95 -44.04 60.62
C TYR A 317 -11.30 -44.71 59.38
N PRO A 318 -10.32 -44.07 58.73
CA PRO A 318 -9.72 -42.79 59.07
C PRO A 318 -10.65 -41.59 58.84
N VAL A 319 -10.41 -40.52 59.60
CA VAL A 319 -11.04 -39.21 59.43
C VAL A 319 -10.00 -38.26 58.84
N MET A 320 -10.35 -37.57 57.76
CA MET A 320 -9.48 -36.57 57.12
C MET A 320 -9.94 -35.17 57.51
N ILE A 321 -9.04 -34.35 58.04
CA ILE A 321 -9.23 -32.92 58.31
C ILE A 321 -8.36 -32.14 57.32
N ASP A 322 -8.94 -31.22 56.55
CA ASP A 322 -8.28 -30.59 55.39
C ASP A 322 -7.99 -29.10 55.64
N PRO A 323 -6.71 -28.70 55.77
CA PRO A 323 -6.24 -27.38 55.36
C PRO A 323 -5.64 -27.40 53.95
N THR A 324 -6.10 -26.52 53.05
CA THR A 324 -5.57 -26.43 51.67
C THR A 324 -4.99 -25.03 51.39
N ILE A 325 -3.89 -24.87 50.67
CA ILE A 325 -3.51 -23.59 50.06
C ILE A 325 -3.98 -23.59 48.60
N GLN A 326 -4.84 -22.64 48.21
CA GLN A 326 -5.45 -22.57 46.88
C GLN A 326 -5.06 -21.33 46.06
N GLN A 327 -5.02 -21.49 44.74
CA GLN A 327 -4.92 -20.42 43.76
C GLN A 327 -6.02 -20.59 42.68
N ARG A 328 -7.10 -19.80 42.77
CA ARG A 328 -8.28 -19.91 41.88
C ARG A 328 -8.00 -19.37 40.46
N ALA A 329 -8.55 -20.03 39.43
CA ALA A 329 -8.51 -19.54 38.03
C ALA A 329 -9.87 -19.12 37.45
N HIS A 330 -10.96 -19.55 38.08
CA HIS A 330 -12.34 -19.10 37.78
C HIS A 330 -12.94 -18.43 39.01
N THR A 331 -14.13 -17.84 38.86
CA THR A 331 -14.89 -17.28 39.98
C THR A 331 -16.23 -17.99 40.09
N ASP A 332 -16.62 -18.40 41.30
CA ASP A 332 -17.94 -18.93 41.59
C ASP A 332 -18.48 -18.45 42.95
N THR A 333 -19.79 -18.56 43.14
CA THR A 333 -20.48 -18.38 44.42
C THR A 333 -21.93 -18.85 44.30
N TYR A 334 -22.70 -18.81 45.39
CA TYR A 334 -24.15 -18.95 45.35
C TYR A 334 -24.82 -17.92 46.25
N ILE A 335 -26.12 -17.73 46.07
CA ILE A 335 -26.94 -16.92 46.97
C ILE A 335 -28.04 -17.78 47.58
N THR A 336 -28.47 -17.46 48.79
CA THR A 336 -29.53 -18.21 49.49
C THR A 336 -30.47 -17.27 50.26
N ALA A 337 -31.78 -17.47 50.11
CA ALA A 337 -32.76 -16.72 50.89
C ALA A 337 -32.83 -17.16 52.37
N ALA A 338 -32.25 -18.31 52.72
CA ALA A 338 -32.21 -18.79 54.10
C ALA A 338 -31.32 -17.92 54.99
N ASN A 339 -30.28 -17.31 54.41
CA ASN A 339 -29.42 -16.34 55.05
C ASN A 339 -29.15 -15.17 54.09
N PRO A 340 -30.07 -14.18 53.99
CA PRO A 340 -30.08 -13.22 52.89
C PRO A 340 -28.88 -12.28 52.78
N ASP A 341 -28.14 -12.08 53.88
CA ASP A 341 -26.99 -11.20 53.98
C ASP A 341 -25.64 -11.95 53.90
N MET A 342 -25.67 -13.28 53.75
CA MET A 342 -24.48 -14.10 53.60
C MET A 342 -23.92 -13.99 52.18
N ALA A 343 -22.59 -13.81 52.08
CA ALA A 343 -21.81 -13.92 50.86
C ALA A 343 -20.95 -15.19 50.92
N PRO A 344 -21.43 -16.35 50.45
CA PRO A 344 -20.73 -17.63 50.56
C PRO A 344 -19.71 -17.81 49.42
N PHE A 345 -18.78 -16.86 49.30
CA PHE A 345 -17.74 -16.87 48.27
C PHE A 345 -16.63 -17.89 48.55
N ASP A 346 -16.42 -18.22 49.82
CA ASP A 346 -15.39 -19.14 50.29
C ASP A 346 -15.94 -20.52 50.68
N ASP A 347 -17.22 -20.74 50.39
CA ASP A 347 -17.90 -21.99 50.72
C ASP A 347 -17.42 -23.11 49.77
N VAL A 348 -17.30 -24.33 50.29
CA VAL A 348 -16.79 -25.49 49.52
C VAL A 348 -17.89 -26.17 48.68
N VAL A 349 -19.11 -25.64 48.73
CA VAL A 349 -20.28 -26.16 48.02
C VAL A 349 -21.07 -25.03 47.35
N LEU A 350 -21.61 -25.31 46.16
CA LEU A 350 -22.55 -24.41 45.49
C LEU A 350 -23.94 -25.03 45.53
N TRP A 351 -24.86 -24.39 46.26
CA TRP A 351 -26.23 -24.87 46.36
C TRP A 351 -27.12 -24.30 45.25
N VAL A 352 -27.87 -25.19 44.59
CA VAL A 352 -28.89 -24.84 43.59
C VAL A 352 -30.24 -25.38 44.04
N GLY A 353 -31.26 -24.53 44.11
CA GLY A 353 -32.52 -24.91 44.76
C GLY A 353 -33.65 -23.91 44.63
N THR A 354 -34.74 -24.14 45.34
CA THR A 354 -35.97 -23.31 45.24
C THR A 354 -35.72 -21.84 45.60
N ASN A 355 -34.79 -21.58 46.53
CA ASN A 355 -34.37 -20.25 46.94
C ASN A 355 -32.83 -20.12 46.94
N LYS A 356 -32.16 -20.83 46.02
CA LYS A 356 -30.70 -20.86 45.92
C LYS A 356 -30.27 -20.83 44.45
N ILE A 357 -29.35 -19.93 44.10
CA ILE A 357 -28.85 -19.75 42.73
C ILE A 357 -27.33 -19.74 42.78
N ALA A 358 -26.69 -20.57 41.96
CA ALA A 358 -25.23 -20.59 41.82
C ALA A 358 -24.79 -19.75 40.61
N TYR A 359 -23.65 -19.06 40.73
CA TYR A 359 -23.05 -18.21 39.72
C TYR A 359 -21.64 -18.72 39.42
N ILE A 360 -21.27 -18.82 38.14
CA ILE A 360 -19.95 -19.27 37.70
C ILE A 360 -19.50 -18.36 36.55
N ARG A 361 -18.30 -17.77 36.67
CA ARG A 361 -17.68 -16.93 35.65
C ARG A 361 -16.31 -17.52 35.24
N PRO A 362 -16.15 -17.91 33.95
CA PRO A 362 -14.86 -18.35 33.46
C PRO A 362 -13.92 -17.17 33.20
N SER A 363 -12.62 -17.42 33.34
CA SER A 363 -11.56 -16.54 32.82
C SER A 363 -11.18 -17.01 31.42
N LEU A 364 -11.45 -16.20 30.39
CA LEU A 364 -11.28 -16.52 28.97
C LEU A 364 -10.73 -15.29 28.25
N ASN A 365 -9.44 -15.28 27.87
CA ASN A 365 -8.82 -14.10 27.25
C ASN A 365 -8.16 -14.37 25.88
N SER A 366 -7.92 -15.62 25.49
CA SER A 366 -7.08 -15.94 24.33
C SER A 366 -7.78 -16.46 23.06
N ILE A 367 -9.12 -16.53 23.02
CA ILE A 367 -9.83 -16.78 21.75
C ILE A 367 -9.71 -15.52 20.87
N PRO A 368 -9.18 -15.62 19.63
CA PRO A 368 -8.98 -14.45 18.76
C PRO A 368 -10.27 -13.68 18.50
N GLN A 369 -10.18 -12.34 18.52
CA GLN A 369 -11.32 -11.49 18.22
C GLN A 369 -11.83 -11.73 16.79
N GLY A 370 -13.16 -11.78 16.61
CA GLY A 370 -13.79 -12.10 15.33
C GLY A 370 -13.90 -13.61 15.02
N SER A 371 -13.46 -14.47 15.95
CA SER A 371 -13.76 -15.91 15.88
C SER A 371 -15.25 -16.16 16.02
N GLU A 372 -15.75 -17.12 15.25
CA GLU A 372 -17.11 -17.60 15.35
C GLU A 372 -17.17 -18.76 16.35
N VAL A 373 -18.05 -18.67 17.36
CA VAL A 373 -18.23 -19.77 18.32
C VAL A 373 -19.32 -20.70 17.79
N ASP A 374 -18.88 -21.86 17.32
CA ASP A 374 -19.73 -22.91 16.76
C ASP A 374 -20.56 -23.59 17.86
N PHE A 375 -19.90 -23.91 18.98
CA PHE A 375 -20.53 -24.65 20.07
C PHE A 375 -19.78 -24.45 21.38
N ALA A 376 -20.50 -24.19 22.48
CA ALA A 376 -19.86 -24.10 23.79
C ALA A 376 -20.65 -24.81 24.88
N THR A 377 -19.93 -25.42 25.83
CA THR A 377 -20.51 -26.11 26.98
C THR A 377 -19.88 -25.71 28.31
N LEU A 378 -20.72 -25.64 29.34
CA LEU A 378 -20.32 -25.68 30.75
C LEU A 378 -20.49 -27.12 31.25
N ASN A 379 -19.43 -27.68 31.82
CA ASN A 379 -19.42 -29.03 32.39
C ASN A 379 -19.29 -28.91 33.92
N ILE A 380 -20.25 -29.48 34.65
CA ILE A 380 -20.29 -29.43 36.12
C ILE A 380 -20.44 -30.82 36.73
N ALA A 381 -19.80 -31.04 37.88
CA ALA A 381 -20.04 -32.20 38.72
C ALA A 381 -21.08 -31.87 39.80
N TYR A 382 -22.05 -32.76 40.02
CA TYR A 382 -23.11 -32.59 41.01
C TYR A 382 -23.31 -33.84 41.86
N TYR A 383 -23.91 -33.63 43.04
CA TYR A 383 -24.34 -34.68 43.95
C TYR A 383 -25.56 -34.29 44.80
N PHE A 384 -26.17 -35.30 45.42
CA PHE A 384 -27.20 -35.18 46.44
C PHE A 384 -26.70 -35.76 47.77
N LEU A 385 -27.38 -35.38 48.85
CA LEU A 385 -27.17 -36.01 50.16
C LEU A 385 -27.51 -37.50 50.10
N ASN A 386 -26.79 -38.33 50.87
CA ASN A 386 -26.88 -39.80 50.81
C ASN A 386 -28.28 -40.39 51.05
N ASN A 387 -29.19 -39.63 51.68
CA ASN A 387 -30.58 -40.02 51.93
C ASN A 387 -31.51 -39.80 50.72
N VAL A 388 -31.04 -39.15 49.65
CA VAL A 388 -31.80 -38.90 48.43
C VAL A 388 -31.58 -40.05 47.46
N VAL A 389 -32.52 -41.00 47.44
CA VAL A 389 -32.45 -42.23 46.63
C VAL A 389 -33.41 -42.25 45.43
N ASP A 390 -34.27 -41.23 45.29
CA ASP A 390 -35.26 -41.08 44.21
C ASP A 390 -35.60 -39.58 44.04
N GLY A 391 -36.27 -39.22 42.95
CA GLY A 391 -36.73 -37.87 42.62
C GLY A 391 -35.87 -37.16 41.59
N THR A 392 -36.33 -35.99 41.16
CA THR A 392 -35.67 -35.18 40.13
C THR A 392 -35.64 -33.71 40.50
N ILE A 393 -34.60 -33.02 40.04
CA ILE A 393 -34.52 -31.55 40.02
C ILE A 393 -34.17 -31.10 38.61
N ASN A 394 -34.94 -30.15 38.11
CA ASN A 394 -34.75 -29.55 36.81
C ASN A 394 -34.04 -28.22 36.97
N VAL A 395 -32.88 -28.08 36.34
CA VAL A 395 -32.04 -26.88 36.43
C VAL A 395 -31.88 -26.24 35.06
N GLY A 396 -31.98 -24.93 35.02
CA GLY A 396 -31.74 -24.08 33.85
C GLY A 396 -30.47 -23.27 34.02
N ILE A 397 -29.78 -23.05 32.89
CA ILE A 397 -28.64 -22.14 32.79
C ILE A 397 -29.09 -20.82 32.16
N TYR A 398 -28.66 -19.73 32.77
CA TYR A 398 -29.01 -18.37 32.36
C TYR A 398 -27.74 -17.52 32.25
N GLN A 399 -27.65 -16.67 31.23
CA GLN A 399 -26.60 -15.67 31.15
C GLN A 399 -26.73 -14.66 32.29
N VAL A 400 -25.61 -14.29 32.90
CA VAL A 400 -25.57 -13.20 33.87
C VAL A 400 -25.31 -11.90 33.10
N ASN A 401 -26.18 -10.91 33.26
CA ASN A 401 -26.11 -9.64 32.53
C ASN A 401 -25.50 -8.52 33.38
N GLN A 402 -25.43 -8.69 34.71
CA GLN A 402 -24.87 -7.71 35.63
C GLN A 402 -23.61 -8.25 36.33
N ASN A 403 -22.63 -7.39 36.55
CA ASN A 403 -21.39 -7.78 37.22
C ASN A 403 -21.63 -8.22 38.67
N TRP A 404 -20.78 -9.12 39.17
CA TRP A 404 -20.78 -9.62 40.54
C TRP A 404 -19.35 -9.95 40.99
N ASN A 405 -19.16 -10.04 42.31
CA ASN A 405 -17.88 -10.31 42.97
C ASN A 405 -18.10 -11.08 44.28
N SER A 406 -17.06 -11.20 45.11
CA SER A 406 -17.07 -11.92 46.39
C SER A 406 -18.07 -11.41 47.42
N SER A 407 -18.64 -10.21 47.25
CA SER A 407 -19.65 -9.66 48.15
C SER A 407 -21.10 -10.01 47.76
N LEU A 408 -21.34 -10.81 46.72
CA LEU A 408 -22.69 -11.10 46.24
C LEU A 408 -23.54 -11.82 47.31
N THR A 409 -24.62 -11.20 47.75
CA THR A 409 -25.62 -11.78 48.67
C THR A 409 -26.98 -11.94 48.00
N TRP A 410 -27.91 -12.66 48.64
CA TRP A 410 -29.29 -12.74 48.16
C TRP A 410 -29.96 -11.36 48.11
N ASN A 411 -29.73 -10.50 49.11
CA ASN A 411 -30.29 -9.15 49.14
C ASN A 411 -29.74 -8.28 47.99
N ILE A 412 -28.43 -8.36 47.71
CA ILE A 412 -27.82 -7.65 46.58
C ILE A 412 -28.40 -8.16 45.26
N ALA A 413 -28.40 -9.48 45.03
CA ALA A 413 -28.93 -10.06 43.79
C ALA A 413 -30.42 -9.74 43.62
N SER A 414 -31.25 -9.88 44.66
CA SER A 414 -32.69 -9.61 44.57
C SER A 414 -33.04 -8.15 44.27
N SER A 415 -32.14 -7.20 44.54
CA SER A 415 -32.28 -5.80 44.13
C SER A 415 -32.04 -5.59 42.62
N MET A 416 -31.36 -6.54 41.96
CA MET A 416 -31.15 -6.55 40.52
C MET A 416 -32.38 -7.12 39.81
N SER A 417 -32.65 -6.62 38.61
CA SER A 417 -33.71 -7.19 37.76
C SER A 417 -33.43 -8.68 37.52
N ASN A 418 -34.39 -9.54 37.92
CA ASN A 418 -34.29 -10.99 37.82
C ASN A 418 -32.96 -11.55 38.36
N TYR A 419 -32.48 -11.07 39.52
CA TYR A 419 -31.23 -11.53 40.13
C TYR A 419 -29.97 -11.28 39.29
N GLY A 420 -30.03 -10.31 38.37
CA GLY A 420 -28.96 -10.02 37.41
C GLY A 420 -28.93 -10.96 36.21
N LEU A 421 -29.91 -11.86 36.07
CA LEU A 421 -29.95 -12.91 35.05
C LEU A 421 -30.79 -12.51 33.83
N SER A 422 -30.41 -13.02 32.67
CA SER A 422 -31.25 -13.01 31.47
C SER A 422 -32.60 -13.69 31.72
N THR A 423 -33.63 -13.25 31.02
CA THR A 423 -34.95 -13.90 31.03
C THR A 423 -35.01 -15.11 30.10
N THR A 424 -34.03 -15.24 29.19
CA THR A 424 -33.90 -16.36 28.26
C THR A 424 -33.01 -17.43 28.87
N ARG A 425 -33.53 -18.67 28.92
CA ARG A 425 -32.77 -19.86 29.32
C ARG A 425 -31.91 -20.35 28.16
N LEU A 426 -30.63 -20.57 28.44
CA LEU A 426 -29.64 -21.08 27.47
C LEU A 426 -29.74 -22.60 27.33
N SER A 427 -29.77 -23.31 28.46
CA SER A 427 -29.80 -24.77 28.50
C SER A 427 -30.59 -25.26 29.71
N TYR A 428 -31.01 -26.52 29.65
CA TYR A 428 -31.87 -27.17 30.64
C TYR A 428 -31.50 -28.65 30.77
N ARG A 429 -31.41 -29.15 32.01
CA ARG A 429 -31.17 -30.57 32.31
C ARG A 429 -31.96 -31.03 33.53
N THR A 430 -32.27 -32.33 33.55
CA THR A 430 -32.88 -33.01 34.70
C THR A 430 -31.80 -33.81 35.42
N LEU A 431 -31.52 -33.44 36.67
CA LEU A 431 -30.65 -34.19 37.56
C LEU A 431 -31.50 -35.13 38.42
N ARG A 432 -31.03 -36.35 38.66
CA ARG A 432 -31.87 -37.41 39.25
C ARG A 432 -31.22 -38.01 40.51
N GLY A 433 -32.00 -38.12 41.58
CA GLY A 433 -31.57 -38.75 42.84
C GLY A 433 -31.31 -40.25 42.70
N ASP A 434 -32.05 -40.93 41.82
CA ASP A 434 -31.89 -42.36 41.53
C ASP A 434 -30.64 -42.68 40.69
N SER A 435 -29.87 -41.68 40.27
CA SER A 435 -28.61 -41.86 39.52
C SER A 435 -27.42 -42.28 40.39
N GLY A 436 -27.60 -42.30 41.72
CA GLY A 436 -26.52 -42.54 42.67
C GLY A 436 -25.45 -41.46 42.63
N ALA A 437 -25.84 -40.21 42.40
CA ALA A 437 -24.96 -39.05 42.46
C ALA A 437 -24.75 -38.64 43.93
N TYR A 438 -23.79 -39.25 44.61
CA TYR A 438 -23.43 -38.94 46.00
C TYR A 438 -22.07 -38.25 46.06
N VAL A 439 -21.72 -37.68 47.23
CA VAL A 439 -20.40 -37.02 47.45
C VAL A 439 -19.23 -37.90 47.03
N SER A 440 -19.31 -39.22 47.29
CA SER A 440 -18.26 -40.20 46.96
C SER A 440 -18.28 -40.66 45.50
N THR A 441 -19.40 -40.45 44.79
CA THR A 441 -19.63 -40.93 43.42
C THR A 441 -20.40 -39.88 42.59
N PRO A 442 -19.87 -38.64 42.49
CA PRO A 442 -20.58 -37.56 41.85
C PRO A 442 -20.77 -37.81 40.35
N LYS A 443 -21.74 -37.12 39.75
CA LYS A 443 -22.05 -37.25 38.31
C LYS A 443 -21.76 -35.96 37.58
N TRP A 444 -21.25 -36.08 36.36
CA TRP A 444 -21.02 -34.96 35.47
C TRP A 444 -22.26 -34.64 34.64
N GLN A 445 -22.49 -33.37 34.38
CA GLN A 445 -23.53 -32.88 33.49
C GLN A 445 -23.04 -31.69 32.67
N SER A 446 -23.22 -31.79 31.35
CA SER A 446 -22.92 -30.71 30.39
C SER A 446 -24.15 -29.88 30.04
N PHE A 447 -23.96 -28.57 29.92
CA PHE A 447 -24.96 -27.59 29.52
C PHE A 447 -24.46 -26.75 28.35
N VAL A 448 -25.28 -26.58 27.33
CA VAL A 448 -24.96 -25.72 26.17
C VAL A 448 -25.06 -24.26 26.56
N ILE A 449 -24.04 -23.46 26.24
CA ILE A 449 -23.96 -22.03 26.57
C ILE A 449 -23.50 -21.19 25.37
N THR A 450 -23.55 -21.74 24.16
CA THR A 450 -23.08 -21.11 22.91
C THR A 450 -23.50 -19.64 22.78
N ASP A 451 -24.77 -19.31 23.00
CA ASP A 451 -25.25 -17.93 22.86
C ASP A 451 -24.60 -16.95 23.86
N ALA A 452 -24.35 -17.38 25.10
CA ALA A 452 -23.68 -16.55 26.08
C ALA A 452 -22.22 -16.30 25.70
N VAL A 453 -21.52 -17.36 25.28
CA VAL A 453 -20.12 -17.29 24.85
C VAL A 453 -19.99 -16.42 23.60
N ASN A 454 -20.86 -16.60 22.60
CA ASN A 454 -20.96 -15.73 21.43
C ASN A 454 -21.19 -14.26 21.82
N SER A 455 -22.04 -13.98 22.81
CA SER A 455 -22.26 -12.60 23.26
C SER A 455 -21.00 -11.98 23.86
N TRP A 456 -20.19 -12.76 24.58
CA TRP A 456 -18.95 -12.28 25.21
C TRP A 456 -17.90 -11.91 24.16
N PHE A 457 -17.75 -12.72 23.11
CA PHE A 457 -16.80 -12.45 22.02
C PHE A 457 -17.29 -11.39 21.02
N ASN A 458 -18.60 -11.10 21.00
CA ASN A 458 -19.20 -10.04 20.18
C ASN A 458 -19.47 -8.76 20.99
N GLY A 459 -18.66 -8.48 22.02
CA GLY A 459 -18.59 -7.17 22.69
C GLY A 459 -19.40 -7.03 23.98
N SER A 460 -20.10 -8.07 24.45
CA SER A 460 -20.70 -8.05 25.79
C SER A 460 -19.67 -8.38 26.86
N THR A 461 -19.77 -7.79 28.05
CA THR A 461 -18.90 -8.15 29.17
C THR A 461 -19.17 -9.60 29.64
N ASN A 462 -18.12 -10.40 29.82
CA ASN A 462 -18.23 -11.73 30.41
C ASN A 462 -18.53 -11.62 31.92
N ASN A 463 -19.80 -11.74 32.28
CA ASN A 463 -20.25 -11.88 33.68
C ASN A 463 -20.55 -13.34 34.05
N GLY A 464 -20.27 -14.31 33.18
CA GLY A 464 -20.54 -15.72 33.40
C GLY A 464 -22.00 -16.14 33.25
N VAL A 465 -22.32 -17.30 33.83
CA VAL A 465 -23.65 -17.94 33.79
C VAL A 465 -24.11 -18.31 35.21
N ALA A 466 -25.42 -18.45 35.37
CA ALA A 466 -26.03 -18.88 36.63
C ALA A 466 -26.86 -20.16 36.46
N ILE A 467 -26.87 -20.98 37.49
CA ILE A 467 -27.61 -22.23 37.59
C ILE A 467 -28.79 -22.03 38.52
N LYS A 468 -30.01 -22.20 38.00
CA LYS A 468 -31.25 -21.94 38.73
C LYS A 468 -32.19 -23.13 38.63
N ARG A 469 -32.82 -23.50 39.75
CA ARG A 469 -33.90 -24.50 39.76
C ARG A 469 -35.13 -23.98 39.02
N GLU A 470 -35.72 -24.82 38.19
CA GLU A 470 -36.98 -24.52 37.47
C GLU A 470 -38.16 -25.36 37.98
N SER A 471 -37.95 -26.65 38.24
CA SER A 471 -39.00 -27.57 38.68
C SER A 471 -38.40 -28.87 39.24
N GLY A 472 -39.23 -29.87 39.54
CA GLY A 472 -38.82 -31.17 40.07
C GLY A 472 -39.41 -31.47 41.44
N THR A 473 -39.22 -32.70 41.91
CA THR A 473 -39.66 -33.16 43.24
C THR A 473 -38.62 -32.90 44.32
N LEU A 474 -37.33 -32.81 43.94
CA LEU A 474 -36.24 -32.48 44.85
C LEU A 474 -36.14 -30.95 45.01
N LEU A 475 -35.79 -30.54 46.23
CA LEU A 475 -35.72 -29.12 46.62
C LEU A 475 -34.39 -28.48 46.21
N ASP A 476 -33.29 -29.19 46.45
CA ASP A 476 -31.92 -28.70 46.30
C ASP A 476 -31.01 -29.78 45.69
N VAL A 477 -29.92 -29.33 45.06
CA VAL A 477 -28.77 -30.13 44.60
C VAL A 477 -27.49 -29.36 44.90
N VAL A 478 -26.38 -30.08 45.06
CA VAL A 478 -25.06 -29.47 45.28
C VAL A 478 -24.20 -29.63 44.02
N VAL A 479 -23.55 -28.54 43.63
CA VAL A 479 -22.49 -28.50 42.62
C VAL A 479 -21.17 -28.24 43.35
N TYR A 480 -20.08 -28.85 42.88
CA TYR A 480 -18.76 -28.59 43.46
C TYR A 480 -18.32 -27.16 43.19
N SER A 481 -17.95 -26.45 44.25
CA SER A 481 -17.25 -25.17 44.12
C SER A 481 -15.81 -25.42 43.68
N LEU A 482 -15.23 -24.40 43.04
CA LEU A 482 -13.79 -24.25 42.84
C LEU A 482 -12.99 -24.43 44.16
N ASN A 483 -13.60 -24.16 45.31
CA ASN A 483 -13.00 -24.31 46.64
C ASN A 483 -12.92 -25.75 47.14
N TYR A 484 -13.64 -26.70 46.54
CA TYR A 484 -13.64 -28.07 47.03
C TYR A 484 -12.39 -28.82 46.61
N THR A 485 -12.29 -29.20 45.33
CA THR A 485 -11.13 -29.89 44.76
C THR A 485 -11.10 -29.66 43.27
N THR A 486 -9.89 -29.52 42.72
CA THR A 486 -9.71 -29.24 41.29
C THR A 486 -10.20 -30.39 40.41
N THR A 487 -10.20 -31.65 40.89
CA THR A 487 -10.78 -32.81 40.17
C THR A 487 -12.24 -32.64 39.73
N TYR A 488 -13.05 -31.88 40.48
CA TYR A 488 -14.48 -31.69 40.20
C TYR A 488 -14.82 -30.24 39.83
N ALA A 489 -13.80 -29.41 39.61
CA ALA A 489 -13.99 -28.02 39.25
C ALA A 489 -14.75 -27.89 37.93
N PRO A 490 -15.68 -26.93 37.82
CA PRO A 490 -16.36 -26.65 36.56
C PRO A 490 -15.36 -26.25 35.48
N TYR A 491 -15.59 -26.72 34.25
CA TYR A 491 -14.77 -26.37 33.10
C TYR A 491 -15.63 -26.13 31.87
N PHE A 492 -15.06 -25.41 30.90
CA PHE A 492 -15.74 -24.97 29.70
C PHE A 492 -15.03 -25.56 28.48
N ILE A 493 -15.81 -26.05 27.52
CA ILE A 493 -15.31 -26.44 26.19
C ILE A 493 -15.96 -25.52 25.16
N ILE A 494 -15.16 -24.87 24.34
CA ILE A 494 -15.58 -23.89 23.34
C ILE A 494 -14.99 -24.30 22.00
N PHE A 495 -15.83 -24.73 21.07
CA PHE A 495 -15.51 -24.94 19.67
C PHE A 495 -15.67 -23.60 18.95
N TYR A 496 -14.65 -23.19 18.20
CA TYR A 496 -14.64 -21.95 17.46
C TYR A 496 -13.84 -22.06 16.18
N THR A 497 -14.25 -21.28 15.18
CA THR A 497 -13.53 -21.14 13.92
C THR A 497 -12.95 -19.73 13.85
N GLU A 498 -11.66 -19.66 13.52
CA GLU A 498 -10.95 -18.38 13.42
C GLU A 498 -11.22 -17.71 12.08
N PRO A 499 -11.35 -16.37 12.02
CA PRO A 499 -11.42 -15.67 10.74
C PRO A 499 -10.07 -15.77 10.01
N VAL A 500 -10.07 -15.64 8.69
CA VAL A 500 -8.82 -15.46 7.95
C VAL A 500 -8.30 -14.06 8.27
N GLU A 501 -7.08 -13.99 8.81
CA GLU A 501 -6.47 -12.70 9.11
C GLU A 501 -6.32 -11.88 7.83
N GLU A 502 -6.71 -10.61 7.88
CA GLU A 502 -6.49 -9.70 6.78
C GLU A 502 -4.98 -9.50 6.56
N GLY A 503 -4.54 -9.51 5.31
CA GLY A 503 -3.11 -9.46 5.04
C GLY A 503 -2.75 -9.79 3.61
N VAL A 504 -1.46 -9.94 3.35
CA VAL A 504 -0.93 -10.28 2.03
C VAL A 504 -0.44 -11.72 2.06
N TYR A 505 -0.88 -12.51 1.08
CA TYR A 505 -0.61 -13.94 1.01
C TYR A 505 -0.13 -14.36 -0.38
N ARG A 506 0.65 -15.44 -0.43
CA ARG A 506 0.73 -16.28 -1.62
C ARG A 506 -0.24 -17.44 -1.47
N LEU A 507 -0.92 -17.78 -2.55
CA LEU A 507 -1.86 -18.91 -2.57
C LEU A 507 -1.22 -20.06 -3.32
N ARG A 508 -0.83 -21.10 -2.60
CA ARG A 508 -0.25 -22.33 -3.17
C ARG A 508 -1.33 -23.39 -3.33
N ASN A 509 -1.61 -23.84 -4.54
CA ASN A 509 -2.61 -24.87 -4.78
C ASN A 509 -2.21 -26.18 -4.10
N ALA A 510 -3.12 -26.81 -3.36
CA ALA A 510 -2.84 -28.02 -2.61
C ALA A 510 -2.53 -29.23 -3.50
N TYR A 511 -3.19 -29.33 -4.66
CA TYR A 511 -3.01 -30.43 -5.60
C TYR A 511 -1.75 -30.29 -6.44
N SER A 512 -1.57 -29.15 -7.13
CA SER A 512 -0.45 -28.96 -8.06
C SER A 512 0.84 -28.44 -7.41
N GLY A 513 0.76 -27.89 -6.19
CA GLY A 513 1.89 -27.22 -5.53
C GLY A 513 2.30 -25.89 -6.19
N LEU A 514 1.61 -25.46 -7.24
CA LEU A 514 1.86 -24.22 -7.98
C LEU A 514 1.09 -23.05 -7.36
N TYR A 515 1.51 -21.84 -7.67
CA TYR A 515 1.03 -20.62 -7.04
C TYR A 515 0.08 -19.86 -7.95
N LEU A 516 -0.99 -19.32 -7.37
CA LEU A 516 -1.83 -18.33 -8.01
C LEU A 516 -0.95 -17.16 -8.47
N THR A 517 -1.08 -16.77 -9.73
CA THR A 517 -0.23 -15.76 -10.36
C THR A 517 -1.04 -14.87 -11.29
N THR A 518 -0.90 -13.55 -11.13
CA THR A 518 -1.46 -12.56 -12.05
C THR A 518 -0.54 -12.41 -13.27
N ALA A 519 -1.03 -12.80 -14.44
CA ALA A 519 -0.23 -12.90 -15.66
C ALA A 519 -0.57 -11.83 -16.69
N GLY A 520 0.08 -11.90 -17.86
CA GLY A 520 -0.05 -10.91 -18.93
C GLY A 520 0.44 -9.52 -18.51
N ILE A 521 -0.28 -8.47 -18.91
CA ILE A 521 -0.06 -7.11 -18.41
C ILE A 521 -0.73 -7.01 -17.04
N ASN A 522 -0.06 -7.56 -16.03
CA ASN A 522 -0.59 -7.89 -14.71
C ASN A 522 -1.10 -6.72 -13.84
N TYR A 523 -0.92 -5.47 -14.28
CA TYR A 523 -1.42 -4.26 -13.62
C TYR A 523 -2.67 -3.67 -14.30
N LYS A 524 -3.13 -4.23 -15.43
CA LYS A 524 -4.33 -3.77 -16.16
C LYS A 524 -5.53 -4.67 -15.90
N THR A 525 -6.73 -4.08 -15.99
CA THR A 525 -7.99 -4.83 -15.95
C THR A 525 -8.04 -5.90 -17.05
N GLY A 526 -8.60 -7.06 -16.73
CA GLY A 526 -8.65 -8.22 -17.61
C GLY A 526 -7.40 -9.09 -17.57
N ALA A 527 -6.42 -8.81 -16.70
CA ALA A 527 -5.24 -9.64 -16.56
C ALA A 527 -5.63 -11.06 -16.12
N PRO A 528 -5.18 -12.12 -16.83
CA PRO A 528 -5.57 -13.49 -16.51
C PRO A 528 -4.92 -13.98 -15.21
N LEU A 529 -5.67 -14.76 -14.42
CA LEU A 529 -5.09 -15.55 -13.33
C LEU A 529 -4.68 -16.92 -13.86
N GLN A 530 -3.47 -17.34 -13.51
CA GLN A 530 -2.92 -18.64 -13.89
C GLN A 530 -2.18 -19.26 -12.70
N GLN A 531 -1.88 -20.56 -12.78
CA GLN A 531 -0.92 -21.20 -11.89
C GLN A 531 0.51 -21.04 -12.43
N SER A 532 1.50 -20.85 -11.56
CA SER A 532 2.93 -20.84 -11.93
C SER A 532 3.83 -21.30 -10.79
N SER A 533 5.05 -21.73 -11.09
CA SER A 533 6.04 -22.10 -10.07
C SER A 533 6.39 -20.91 -9.16
N LYS A 534 6.77 -21.18 -7.91
CA LYS A 534 7.16 -20.13 -6.95
C LYS A 534 8.32 -19.31 -7.51
N THR A 535 8.16 -17.99 -7.50
CA THR A 535 9.23 -17.05 -7.87
C THR A 535 9.27 -15.96 -6.81
N GLU A 536 10.30 -15.92 -5.98
CA GLU A 536 10.41 -14.96 -4.87
C GLU A 536 10.67 -13.54 -5.35
N THR A 537 11.60 -13.38 -6.30
CA THR A 537 12.00 -12.08 -6.84
C THR A 537 12.05 -12.07 -8.36
N VAL A 538 11.77 -10.91 -8.95
CA VAL A 538 11.91 -10.62 -10.38
C VAL A 538 12.69 -9.31 -10.52
N ASN A 539 13.81 -9.34 -11.22
CA ASN A 539 14.73 -8.19 -11.37
C ASN A 539 15.19 -7.56 -10.02
N GLY A 540 15.34 -8.39 -8.98
CA GLY A 540 15.77 -7.94 -7.65
C GLY A 540 14.66 -7.32 -6.78
N GLU A 541 13.43 -7.18 -7.29
CA GLU A 541 12.25 -6.81 -6.50
C GLU A 541 11.43 -8.06 -6.13
N ILE A 542 10.70 -8.01 -5.00
CA ILE A 542 9.75 -9.07 -4.62
C ILE A 542 8.71 -9.26 -5.73
N ASN A 543 8.43 -10.51 -6.08
CA ASN A 543 7.47 -10.84 -7.12
C ASN A 543 6.01 -10.60 -6.68
N ARG A 544 5.53 -9.38 -6.88
CA ARG A 544 4.16 -8.97 -6.55
C ARG A 544 3.08 -9.69 -7.37
N ALA A 545 3.43 -10.31 -8.50
CA ALA A 545 2.47 -11.04 -9.32
C ALA A 545 1.89 -12.29 -8.64
N GLN A 546 2.57 -12.82 -7.61
CA GLN A 546 2.14 -13.99 -6.84
C GLN A 546 1.61 -13.64 -5.45
N LEU A 547 1.46 -12.34 -5.16
CA LEU A 547 1.00 -11.86 -3.86
C LEU A 547 -0.39 -11.24 -4.01
N PHE A 548 -1.26 -11.57 -3.07
CA PHE A 548 -2.65 -11.15 -3.04
C PHE A 548 -2.99 -10.60 -1.66
N LYS A 549 -3.57 -9.41 -1.61
CA LYS A 549 -4.11 -8.81 -0.40
C LYS A 549 -5.53 -9.31 -0.20
N ILE A 550 -5.78 -9.92 0.94
CA ILE A 550 -7.10 -10.38 1.39
C ILE A 550 -7.60 -9.37 2.41
N SER A 551 -8.80 -8.84 2.20
CA SER A 551 -9.41 -7.83 3.07
C SER A 551 -10.85 -8.22 3.38
N TYR A 552 -11.24 -8.08 4.64
CA TYR A 552 -12.57 -8.42 5.13
C TYR A 552 -13.54 -7.30 4.76
N ILE A 553 -14.70 -7.69 4.23
CA ILE A 553 -15.77 -6.76 3.86
C ILE A 553 -16.84 -6.74 4.96
N GLN A 554 -17.54 -7.86 5.13
CA GLN A 554 -18.65 -8.02 6.08
C GLN A 554 -19.06 -9.48 6.24
N SER A 555 -19.61 -9.83 7.40
CA SER A 555 -20.41 -11.05 7.60
C SER A 555 -21.85 -10.88 7.12
N TYR A 556 -22.38 -11.89 6.41
CA TYR A 556 -23.80 -11.99 6.09
C TYR A 556 -24.30 -13.41 6.39
N GLY A 557 -25.15 -13.54 7.42
CA GLY A 557 -25.49 -14.86 7.96
C GLY A 557 -24.30 -15.44 8.72
N TYR A 558 -23.93 -16.68 8.39
CA TYR A 558 -22.75 -17.36 8.91
C TYR A 558 -21.50 -17.17 8.03
N ASP A 559 -21.66 -16.59 6.83
CA ASP A 559 -20.54 -16.44 5.90
C ASP A 559 -19.82 -15.10 6.10
N GLN A 560 -18.49 -15.15 6.14
CA GLN A 560 -17.62 -13.98 6.09
C GLN A 560 -17.17 -13.72 4.66
N TYR A 561 -17.38 -12.50 4.17
CA TYR A 561 -17.02 -12.12 2.81
C TYR A 561 -15.76 -11.24 2.78
N TYR A 562 -14.92 -11.54 1.80
CA TYR A 562 -13.62 -10.91 1.58
C TYR A 562 -13.50 -10.42 0.12
N ASP A 563 -12.70 -9.39 -0.10
CA ASP A 563 -12.13 -9.09 -1.41
C ASP A 563 -10.67 -9.58 -1.48
N ILE A 564 -10.23 -9.92 -2.69
CA ILE A 564 -8.89 -10.44 -2.94
C ILE A 564 -8.26 -9.62 -4.07
N ARG A 565 -7.25 -8.81 -3.75
CA ARG A 565 -6.59 -7.88 -4.68
C ARG A 565 -5.17 -8.34 -5.02
N PRO A 566 -4.77 -8.45 -6.29
CA PRO A 566 -3.37 -8.70 -6.61
C PRO A 566 -2.49 -7.51 -6.22
N MET A 567 -1.29 -7.80 -5.68
CA MET A 567 -0.31 -6.78 -5.27
C MET A 567 0.38 -6.06 -6.44
N THR A 568 0.00 -6.40 -7.68
CA THR A 568 0.43 -5.70 -8.89
C THR A 568 -0.28 -4.37 -9.08
N ASN A 569 -1.54 -4.24 -8.64
CA ASN A 569 -2.32 -3.01 -8.66
C ASN A 569 -3.51 -3.15 -7.68
N SER A 570 -3.54 -2.32 -6.62
CA SER A 570 -4.59 -2.42 -5.59
C SER A 570 -5.97 -1.97 -6.07
N ALA A 571 -6.10 -1.36 -7.25
CA ALA A 571 -7.39 -1.07 -7.89
C ALA A 571 -7.94 -2.25 -8.73
N LEU A 572 -7.31 -3.42 -8.65
CA LEU A 572 -7.80 -4.66 -9.24
C LEU A 572 -8.25 -5.63 -8.15
N GLY A 573 -9.26 -6.44 -8.45
CA GLY A 573 -9.73 -7.54 -7.62
C GLY A 573 -9.94 -8.81 -8.44
N LEU A 574 -9.81 -9.97 -7.79
CA LEU A 574 -10.13 -11.26 -8.39
C LEU A 574 -11.61 -11.31 -8.75
N ASP A 575 -11.89 -11.37 -10.04
CA ASP A 575 -13.21 -11.41 -10.63
C ASP A 575 -13.46 -12.78 -11.26
N ALA A 576 -14.48 -13.46 -10.76
CA ALA A 576 -14.95 -14.74 -11.25
C ALA A 576 -16.30 -14.58 -11.94
N PRO A 577 -16.43 -14.92 -13.24
CA PRO A 577 -17.71 -14.88 -13.93
C PRO A 577 -18.75 -15.84 -13.30
N ILE A 578 -19.88 -15.32 -12.84
CA ILE A 578 -20.97 -16.11 -12.23
C ILE A 578 -21.90 -16.78 -13.25
N THR A 579 -21.82 -16.40 -14.53
CA THR A 579 -22.64 -16.94 -15.63
C THR A 579 -21.81 -17.11 -16.90
N GLY A 580 -22.20 -18.04 -17.77
CA GLY A 580 -21.54 -18.29 -19.04
C GLY A 580 -20.66 -19.55 -19.03
N THR A 581 -20.14 -19.91 -20.20
CA THR A 581 -19.29 -21.11 -20.38
C THR A 581 -17.82 -20.85 -20.06
N ASP A 582 -17.37 -19.60 -20.13
CA ASP A 582 -16.03 -19.20 -19.70
C ASP A 582 -16.07 -18.82 -18.21
N ARG A 583 -15.50 -19.69 -17.38
CA ARG A 583 -15.38 -19.51 -15.93
C ARG A 583 -13.95 -19.10 -15.52
N SER A 584 -13.15 -18.58 -16.46
CA SER A 584 -11.79 -18.11 -16.16
C SER A 584 -11.79 -16.89 -15.24
N VAL A 585 -10.93 -16.93 -14.22
CA VAL A 585 -10.79 -15.84 -13.24
C VAL A 585 -9.80 -14.81 -13.77
N LYS A 586 -10.15 -13.53 -13.62
CA LYS A 586 -9.36 -12.39 -14.12
C LYS A 586 -9.20 -11.34 -13.03
N ALA A 587 -8.14 -10.55 -13.09
CA ALA A 587 -7.98 -9.37 -12.25
C ALA A 587 -8.65 -8.19 -12.97
N ASN A 588 -9.82 -7.77 -12.48
CA ASN A 588 -10.60 -6.68 -13.05
C ASN A 588 -10.67 -5.48 -12.11
N THR A 589 -10.99 -4.30 -12.65
CA THR A 589 -11.20 -3.09 -11.84
C THR A 589 -12.20 -3.36 -10.72
N ILE A 590 -11.86 -2.90 -9.53
CA ILE A 590 -12.68 -2.97 -8.30
C ILE A 590 -12.68 -1.60 -7.64
N ALA A 591 -13.65 -1.32 -6.78
CA ALA A 591 -13.68 -0.08 -6.00
C ALA A 591 -12.45 0.05 -5.08
N THR A 592 -12.07 1.28 -4.74
CA THR A 592 -10.95 1.52 -3.80
C THR A 592 -11.37 1.45 -2.34
N THR A 593 -12.67 1.45 -2.06
CA THR A 593 -13.28 1.17 -0.76
C THR A 593 -13.50 -0.34 -0.60
N ASP A 594 -13.42 -0.84 0.62
CA ASP A 594 -13.71 -2.25 0.97
C ASP A 594 -15.15 -2.39 1.51
N GLU A 595 -16.06 -1.54 1.02
CA GLU A 595 -17.45 -1.44 1.47
C GLU A 595 -18.36 -2.41 0.68
N TRP A 596 -19.27 -3.09 1.38
CA TRP A 596 -20.13 -4.14 0.82
C TRP A 596 -20.86 -3.75 -0.49
N PHE A 597 -21.35 -2.52 -0.59
CA PHE A 597 -22.12 -2.05 -1.75
C PHE A 597 -21.24 -1.67 -2.95
N ASP A 598 -19.95 -1.40 -2.71
CA ASP A 598 -19.01 -0.97 -3.74
C ASP A 598 -18.33 -2.17 -4.43
N ILE A 599 -18.21 -3.30 -3.73
CA ILE A 599 -17.62 -4.53 -4.26
C ILE A 599 -18.67 -5.37 -5.00
N PRO A 600 -18.55 -5.66 -6.31
CA PRO A 600 -19.47 -6.52 -7.05
C PRO A 600 -19.48 -7.97 -6.57
N GLN A 601 -20.59 -8.69 -6.76
CA GLN A 601 -20.71 -10.11 -6.37
C GLN A 601 -19.65 -11.01 -7.01
N THR A 602 -19.24 -10.73 -8.25
CA THR A 602 -18.18 -11.47 -8.96
C THR A 602 -16.80 -11.34 -8.33
N GLN A 603 -16.63 -10.41 -7.38
CA GLN A 603 -15.38 -10.11 -6.69
C GLN A 603 -15.46 -10.32 -5.17
N ARG A 604 -16.55 -10.89 -4.66
CA ARG A 604 -16.70 -11.28 -3.26
C ARG A 604 -16.41 -12.76 -3.09
N TRP A 605 -15.63 -13.08 -2.08
CA TRP A 605 -15.16 -14.43 -1.81
C TRP A 605 -15.49 -14.81 -0.37
N VAL A 606 -16.10 -15.98 -0.20
CA VAL A 606 -16.16 -16.67 1.09
C VAL A 606 -14.92 -17.55 1.18
N ILE A 607 -14.21 -17.46 2.31
CA ILE A 607 -13.03 -18.28 2.57
C ILE A 607 -13.42 -19.32 3.62
N GLU A 608 -13.55 -20.56 3.18
CA GLU A 608 -13.81 -21.71 4.06
C GLU A 608 -12.47 -22.32 4.46
N THR A 609 -12.37 -22.76 5.72
CA THR A 609 -11.17 -23.44 6.22
C THR A 609 -11.37 -24.92 6.24
N ASP A 610 -10.42 -25.63 5.63
CA ASP A 610 -10.49 -27.08 5.50
C ASP A 610 -9.33 -27.78 6.21
N GLY A 611 -8.60 -27.10 7.12
CA GLY A 611 -7.46 -27.67 7.85
C GLY A 611 -6.15 -26.88 7.69
N TYR A 612 -5.02 -27.53 7.96
CA TYR A 612 -3.67 -26.97 7.89
C TYR A 612 -2.70 -27.95 7.19
N SER A 613 -1.63 -27.44 6.58
CA SER A 613 -0.51 -28.28 6.12
C SER A 613 0.41 -28.66 7.28
N GLY A 614 1.25 -29.69 7.12
CA GLY A 614 2.30 -30.04 8.09
C GLY A 614 3.38 -28.97 8.36
N ASN A 615 3.32 -27.81 7.67
CA ASN A 615 4.12 -26.61 7.95
C ASN A 615 3.26 -25.45 8.52
N ASP A 616 2.11 -25.76 9.13
CA ASP A 616 1.15 -24.81 9.71
C ASP A 616 0.58 -23.76 8.73
N LEU A 617 0.68 -23.98 7.41
CA LEU A 617 -0.05 -23.15 6.44
C LEU A 617 -1.53 -23.49 6.44
N ARG A 618 -2.39 -22.48 6.61
CA ARG A 618 -3.85 -22.63 6.61
C ARG A 618 -4.35 -23.11 5.24
N ARG A 619 -5.06 -24.24 5.20
CA ARG A 619 -5.74 -24.78 4.02
C ARG A 619 -7.12 -24.14 3.91
N ILE A 620 -7.43 -23.64 2.71
CA ILE A 620 -8.66 -22.94 2.43
C ILE A 620 -9.28 -23.37 1.10
N THR A 621 -10.58 -23.18 1.00
CA THR A 621 -11.30 -23.09 -0.26
C THR A 621 -11.90 -21.69 -0.41
N LEU A 622 -11.96 -21.22 -1.66
CA LEU A 622 -12.40 -19.87 -1.99
C LEU A 622 -13.65 -19.94 -2.85
N GLN A 623 -14.81 -19.69 -2.28
CA GLN A 623 -16.08 -19.71 -3.00
C GLN A 623 -16.50 -18.30 -3.40
N ASN A 624 -16.72 -18.07 -4.70
CA ASN A 624 -17.26 -16.81 -5.18
C ASN A 624 -18.79 -16.77 -5.04
N ALA A 625 -19.35 -15.72 -4.43
CA ALA A 625 -20.78 -15.36 -4.37
C ALA A 625 -21.78 -16.36 -3.74
N PHE A 626 -23.01 -15.86 -3.50
CA PHE A 626 -24.14 -16.57 -2.88
C PHE A 626 -24.41 -17.93 -3.55
N SER A 627 -24.48 -18.96 -2.71
CA SER A 627 -24.54 -20.42 -2.87
C SER A 627 -25.26 -21.10 -4.06
N ASP A 628 -25.87 -20.38 -5.01
CA ASP A 628 -26.64 -20.99 -6.11
C ASP A 628 -25.96 -20.92 -7.50
N ASN A 629 -25.10 -19.93 -7.78
CA ASN A 629 -24.39 -19.76 -9.08
C ASN A 629 -22.88 -19.46 -8.94
N GLY A 630 -22.42 -19.42 -7.69
CA GLY A 630 -21.03 -19.25 -7.31
C GLY A 630 -20.13 -20.41 -7.74
N GLY A 631 -18.82 -20.24 -7.59
CA GLY A 631 -17.89 -21.34 -7.83
C GLY A 631 -16.61 -21.22 -7.04
N TYR A 632 -16.00 -22.37 -6.76
CA TYR A 632 -14.75 -22.50 -6.03
C TYR A 632 -13.58 -22.16 -6.94
N LEU A 633 -12.62 -21.37 -6.46
CA LEU A 633 -11.38 -21.04 -7.18
C LEU A 633 -10.57 -22.32 -7.41
N THR A 634 -10.44 -22.74 -8.67
CA THR A 634 -9.88 -24.05 -9.03
C THR A 634 -8.70 -23.90 -9.99
N ALA A 635 -7.57 -24.52 -9.62
CA ALA A 635 -6.41 -24.69 -10.50
C ALA A 635 -6.64 -25.82 -11.52
N PRO A 636 -6.03 -25.76 -12.72
CA PRO A 636 -6.13 -26.86 -13.67
C PRO A 636 -5.41 -28.11 -13.14
N SER A 637 -5.76 -29.28 -13.66
CA SER A 637 -5.14 -30.55 -13.27
C SER A 637 -3.71 -30.75 -13.79
N SER A 638 -3.15 -29.78 -14.53
CA SER A 638 -1.77 -29.85 -15.00
C SER A 638 -0.79 -29.39 -13.93
N PHE A 639 0.45 -29.87 -14.01
CA PHE A 639 1.56 -29.45 -13.13
C PHE A 639 2.50 -28.44 -13.81
N THR A 640 2.00 -27.78 -14.86
CA THR A 640 2.76 -26.83 -15.67
C THR A 640 2.32 -25.40 -15.39
N SER A 641 3.30 -24.48 -15.41
CA SER A 641 3.03 -23.04 -15.34
C SER A 641 2.23 -22.58 -16.56
N GLY A 642 1.36 -21.59 -16.37
CA GLY A 642 0.55 -20.97 -17.43
C GLY A 642 -0.88 -21.51 -17.57
N GLY A 643 -1.25 -22.54 -16.79
CA GLY A 643 -2.62 -23.05 -16.77
C GLY A 643 -3.58 -22.03 -16.15
N ALA A 644 -4.70 -21.75 -16.83
CA ALA A 644 -5.69 -20.76 -16.38
C ALA A 644 -6.40 -21.21 -15.10
N ILE A 645 -6.60 -20.28 -14.17
CA ILE A 645 -7.44 -20.48 -12.98
C ILE A 645 -8.90 -20.24 -13.35
N THR A 646 -9.78 -21.12 -12.88
CA THR A 646 -11.22 -21.09 -13.21
C THR A 646 -12.06 -21.20 -11.94
N THR A 647 -13.39 -21.11 -12.07
CA THR A 647 -14.29 -21.48 -10.98
C THR A 647 -15.16 -22.70 -11.32
N THR A 648 -15.28 -23.62 -10.37
CA THR A 648 -16.11 -24.84 -10.51
C THR A 648 -17.22 -24.87 -9.46
N THR A 649 -18.36 -25.49 -9.74
CA THR A 649 -19.52 -25.51 -8.82
C THR A 649 -19.41 -26.55 -7.71
N THR A 650 -18.43 -27.45 -7.79
CA THR A 650 -18.22 -28.53 -6.82
C THR A 650 -16.74 -28.53 -6.44
N PRO A 651 -16.40 -28.41 -5.15
CA PRO A 651 -15.01 -28.37 -4.75
C PRO A 651 -14.35 -29.71 -5.05
N THR A 652 -13.08 -29.64 -5.45
CA THR A 652 -12.21 -30.78 -5.74
C THR A 652 -10.85 -30.49 -5.10
N LEU A 653 -9.93 -31.45 -5.06
CA LEU A 653 -8.56 -31.23 -4.55
C LEU A 653 -7.86 -30.04 -5.24
N ASN A 654 -8.21 -29.77 -6.49
CA ASN A 654 -7.71 -28.64 -7.27
C ASN A 654 -8.26 -27.27 -6.81
N SER A 655 -9.26 -27.27 -5.94
CA SER A 655 -9.92 -26.06 -5.42
C SER A 655 -9.40 -25.65 -4.05
N GLU A 656 -8.50 -26.45 -3.47
CA GLU A 656 -7.86 -26.21 -2.18
C GLU A 656 -6.57 -25.41 -2.36
N TRP A 657 -6.34 -24.46 -1.46
CA TRP A 657 -5.17 -23.57 -1.46
C TRP A 657 -4.59 -23.46 -0.06
N TYR A 658 -3.26 -23.35 0.03
CA TYR A 658 -2.56 -22.98 1.25
C TYR A 658 -2.25 -21.49 1.23
N LEU A 659 -2.59 -20.79 2.32
CA LEU A 659 -2.22 -19.40 2.54
C LEU A 659 -0.81 -19.30 3.12
N GLU A 660 0.11 -18.74 2.34
CA GLU A 660 1.46 -18.39 2.80
C GLU A 660 1.52 -16.88 3.12
N PRO A 661 1.53 -16.46 4.40
CA PRO A 661 1.56 -15.05 4.76
C PRO A 661 2.87 -14.40 4.31
N TYR A 662 2.78 -13.19 3.79
CA TYR A 662 3.93 -12.34 3.52
C TYR A 662 4.35 -11.61 4.81
N THR A 663 5.51 -11.98 5.34
CA THR A 663 6.07 -11.44 6.60
C THR A 663 7.19 -10.43 6.39
N GLY A 664 7.41 -9.98 5.14
CA GLY A 664 8.43 -8.98 4.83
C GLY A 664 8.00 -7.55 5.20
N GLU A 665 8.90 -6.60 4.96
CA GLU A 665 8.64 -5.17 5.14
C GLU A 665 7.43 -4.67 4.33
N GLU A 666 6.78 -3.62 4.83
CA GLU A 666 5.64 -2.97 4.17
C GLU A 666 5.96 -2.62 2.71
N MET A 667 5.17 -3.16 1.78
CA MET A 667 5.28 -2.84 0.36
C MET A 667 4.35 -1.69 0.00
N LYS A 668 4.92 -0.55 -0.40
CA LYS A 668 4.15 0.59 -0.90
C LYS A 668 4.81 1.25 -2.09
N GLY A 669 4.03 1.62 -3.11
CA GLY A 669 4.57 2.29 -4.29
C GLY A 669 3.52 2.79 -5.28
N VAL A 670 3.98 3.64 -6.19
CA VAL A 670 3.26 4.09 -7.39
C VAL A 670 4.10 3.75 -8.62
N ARG A 671 3.45 3.33 -9.70
CA ARG A 671 4.08 3.08 -11.01
C ARG A 671 3.27 3.76 -12.11
N MET A 672 3.99 4.45 -13.00
CA MET A 672 3.42 5.16 -14.13
C MET A 672 3.11 4.22 -15.30
N THR A 673 1.94 4.41 -15.91
CA THR A 673 1.50 3.71 -17.14
C THR A 673 1.46 4.65 -18.33
N SER A 674 1.22 5.95 -18.11
CA SER A 674 1.28 7.01 -19.13
C SER A 674 2.02 8.22 -18.55
N TYR A 675 3.11 8.62 -19.19
CA TYR A 675 3.92 9.76 -18.76
C TYR A 675 4.72 10.35 -19.92
N THR A 676 5.00 11.65 -19.81
CA THR A 676 6.00 12.36 -20.62
C THR A 676 6.94 13.16 -19.72
N TYR A 677 8.16 13.40 -20.18
CA TYR A 677 9.13 14.28 -19.52
C TYR A 677 9.20 15.67 -20.18
N SER A 678 8.44 15.92 -21.24
CA SER A 678 8.31 17.24 -21.85
C SER A 678 6.91 17.46 -22.42
N LEU A 679 6.42 18.68 -22.30
CA LEU A 679 5.12 19.09 -22.84
C LEU A 679 5.19 20.53 -23.35
N GLU A 680 4.56 20.81 -24.46
CA GLU A 680 4.55 22.16 -25.04
C GLU A 680 3.53 23.05 -24.35
N CYS A 681 3.87 24.33 -24.21
CA CYS A 681 2.94 25.32 -23.68
C CYS A 681 1.68 25.38 -24.56
N GLY A 682 0.50 25.31 -23.93
CA GLY A 682 -0.80 25.21 -24.60
C GLY A 682 -1.25 23.79 -24.93
N LYS A 683 -0.45 22.75 -24.67
CA LYS A 683 -0.86 21.34 -24.82
C LYS A 683 -1.27 20.71 -23.50
N THR A 684 -1.98 19.60 -23.60
CA THR A 684 -2.39 18.76 -22.48
C THR A 684 -1.81 17.36 -22.58
N PHE A 685 -1.64 16.68 -21.45
CA PHE A 685 -1.21 15.28 -21.38
C PHE A 685 -1.89 14.55 -20.22
N ASP A 686 -2.40 13.34 -20.49
CA ASP A 686 -3.03 12.47 -19.49
C ASP A 686 -1.99 11.59 -18.80
N TYR A 687 -1.59 11.98 -17.58
CA TYR A 687 -0.76 11.13 -16.73
C TYR A 687 -1.63 10.05 -16.08
N ASP A 688 -1.19 8.81 -16.20
CA ASP A 688 -1.88 7.65 -15.63
C ASP A 688 -0.90 6.79 -14.83
N ALA A 689 -1.36 6.31 -13.68
CA ALA A 689 -0.55 5.55 -12.74
C ALA A 689 -1.43 4.62 -11.90
N PHE A 690 -0.83 3.54 -11.43
CA PHE A 690 -1.43 2.67 -10.43
C PHE A 690 -0.60 2.65 -9.15
N MET A 691 -1.25 2.29 -8.06
CA MET A 691 -0.62 2.10 -6.75
C MET A 691 -0.73 0.66 -6.28
N TYR A 692 0.16 0.32 -5.37
CA TYR A 692 0.09 -0.90 -4.58
C TYR A 692 0.47 -0.60 -3.14
N SER A 693 -0.26 -1.20 -2.20
CA SER A 693 0.04 -1.15 -0.77
C SER A 693 -0.28 -2.48 -0.10
N SER A 694 0.64 -2.98 0.72
CA SER A 694 0.41 -4.17 1.56
C SER A 694 -0.46 -3.87 2.77
N SER A 695 -0.68 -2.59 3.10
CA SER A 695 -1.60 -2.18 4.17
C SER A 695 -3.04 -2.46 3.73
N VAL A 696 -3.77 -3.19 4.59
CA VAL A 696 -5.21 -3.44 4.46
C VAL A 696 -5.98 -2.12 4.49
N GLY A 697 -7.05 -1.99 3.71
CA GLY A 697 -7.83 -0.74 3.59
C GLY A 697 -7.21 0.36 2.71
N VAL A 698 -5.97 0.19 2.22
CA VAL A 698 -5.26 1.19 1.42
C VAL A 698 -5.20 0.77 -0.05
N ASN A 699 -6.15 1.25 -0.87
CA ASN A 699 -6.33 0.81 -2.26
C ASN A 699 -6.29 1.93 -3.31
N GLY A 700 -5.96 3.17 -2.93
CA GLY A 700 -5.92 4.33 -3.82
C GLY A 700 -7.19 5.20 -3.72
N PRO A 701 -7.56 5.94 -4.79
CA PRO A 701 -6.86 6.08 -6.06
C PRO A 701 -5.56 6.89 -5.92
N VAL A 702 -4.76 6.92 -7.00
CA VAL A 702 -3.61 7.83 -7.08
C VAL A 702 -4.11 9.26 -7.22
N THR A 703 -3.48 10.19 -6.50
CA THR A 703 -3.76 11.63 -6.55
C THR A 703 -2.56 12.37 -7.14
N TYR A 704 -2.83 13.34 -8.01
CA TYR A 704 -1.85 14.06 -8.81
C TYR A 704 -1.69 15.51 -8.36
N TYR A 705 -0.47 16.04 -8.44
CA TYR A 705 -0.15 17.44 -8.13
C TYR A 705 0.95 17.97 -9.06
N VAL A 706 1.02 19.29 -9.22
CA VAL A 706 2.10 19.95 -9.97
C VAL A 706 2.71 21.06 -9.15
N THR A 707 4.04 21.13 -9.10
CA THR A 707 4.81 22.12 -8.35
C THR A 707 6.02 22.60 -9.14
N ASN A 708 6.69 23.64 -8.67
CA ASN A 708 8.04 23.96 -9.12
C ASN A 708 9.04 22.86 -8.65
N GLU A 709 10.29 22.93 -9.13
CA GLU A 709 11.34 21.98 -8.74
C GLU A 709 11.66 21.99 -7.25
N ASP A 710 11.49 23.14 -6.59
CA ASP A 710 11.67 23.36 -5.15
C ASP A 710 10.42 23.04 -4.31
N TYR A 711 9.40 22.41 -4.93
CA TYR A 711 8.11 22.05 -4.34
C TYR A 711 7.17 23.21 -4.00
N SER A 712 7.50 24.44 -4.38
CA SER A 712 6.58 25.59 -4.26
C SER A 712 5.45 25.52 -5.31
N THR A 713 4.38 26.29 -5.10
CA THR A 713 3.28 26.43 -6.05
C THR A 713 3.77 26.97 -7.39
N THR A 714 3.30 26.40 -8.50
CA THR A 714 3.68 26.83 -9.86
C THR A 714 2.52 27.44 -10.61
N ASP A 715 2.80 28.43 -11.43
CA ASP A 715 1.88 29.04 -12.42
C ASP A 715 2.15 28.53 -13.84
N LYS A 716 3.16 27.65 -14.01
CA LYS A 716 3.60 27.15 -15.32
C LYS A 716 2.72 26.04 -15.88
N ALA A 717 1.97 25.33 -15.03
CA ALA A 717 1.03 24.29 -15.43
C ALA A 717 -0.07 24.09 -14.39
N THR A 718 -1.16 23.46 -14.81
CA THR A 718 -2.22 22.95 -13.93
C THR A 718 -2.37 21.45 -14.14
N ILE A 719 -2.83 20.71 -13.12
CA ILE A 719 -3.13 19.28 -13.25
C ILE A 719 -4.41 18.96 -12.49
N ASP A 720 -5.27 18.15 -13.08
CA ASP A 720 -6.43 17.60 -12.40
C ASP A 720 -5.97 16.53 -11.39
N THR A 721 -6.33 16.74 -10.12
CA THR A 721 -5.86 15.89 -9.02
C THR A 721 -6.35 14.44 -9.08
N THR A 722 -7.43 14.16 -9.82
CA THR A 722 -8.06 12.82 -9.91
C THR A 722 -7.77 12.16 -11.25
N THR A 723 -7.81 12.90 -12.35
CA THR A 723 -7.63 12.32 -13.70
C THR A 723 -6.18 12.35 -14.19
N GLY A 724 -5.31 13.16 -13.57
CA GLY A 724 -3.93 13.33 -14.02
C GLY A 724 -3.77 14.15 -15.30
N LEU A 725 -4.84 14.76 -15.82
CA LEU A 725 -4.80 15.64 -16.99
C LEU A 725 -4.01 16.92 -16.67
N LEU A 726 -2.80 17.04 -17.22
CA LEU A 726 -1.93 18.20 -17.07
C LEU A 726 -2.09 19.15 -18.25
N THR A 727 -2.19 20.46 -17.99
CA THR A 727 -2.16 21.53 -18.99
C THR A 727 -0.93 22.40 -18.80
N ALA A 728 -0.06 22.47 -19.80
CA ALA A 728 1.11 23.34 -19.79
C ALA A 728 0.75 24.78 -20.18
N ILE A 729 1.24 25.76 -19.43
CA ILE A 729 0.86 27.18 -19.57
C ILE A 729 2.07 28.04 -19.93
N GLN A 730 3.18 27.92 -19.18
CA GLN A 730 4.39 28.72 -19.37
C GLN A 730 5.64 27.84 -19.48
N PRO A 731 6.69 28.28 -20.19
CA PRO A 731 7.92 27.51 -20.32
C PRO A 731 8.68 27.40 -18.99
N GLY A 732 9.52 26.37 -18.89
CA GLY A 732 10.37 26.08 -17.73
C GLY A 732 10.14 24.67 -17.18
N THR A 733 10.79 24.34 -16.06
CA THR A 733 10.67 23.03 -15.43
C THR A 733 9.63 23.02 -14.31
N ILE A 734 8.90 21.91 -14.21
CA ILE A 734 7.93 21.59 -13.17
C ILE A 734 8.18 20.17 -12.63
N ARG A 735 7.64 19.88 -11.44
CA ARG A 735 7.50 18.52 -10.91
C ARG A 735 6.05 18.11 -10.94
N VAL A 736 5.76 16.99 -11.61
CA VAL A 736 4.49 16.29 -11.45
C VAL A 736 4.67 15.29 -10.32
N ARG A 737 3.82 15.38 -9.31
CA ARG A 737 3.89 14.60 -8.06
C ARG A 737 2.67 13.71 -7.92
N PHE A 738 2.84 12.57 -7.27
CA PHE A 738 1.82 11.55 -7.11
C PHE A 738 1.85 11.00 -5.69
N THR A 739 0.68 10.71 -5.13
CA THR A 739 0.51 10.07 -3.82
C THR A 739 -0.83 9.33 -3.79
N TYR A 740 -1.25 8.81 -2.64
CA TYR A 740 -2.58 8.26 -2.41
C TYR A 740 -2.95 8.35 -0.93
N ALA A 741 -4.23 8.17 -0.60
CA ALA A 741 -4.68 8.19 0.79
C ALA A 741 -4.04 7.05 1.61
N GLY A 742 -3.55 7.35 2.81
CA GLY A 742 -2.89 6.37 3.68
C GLY A 742 -1.35 6.32 3.59
N THR A 743 -0.72 7.13 2.73
CA THR A 743 0.74 7.30 2.72
C THR A 743 1.17 8.75 2.89
N SER A 744 2.33 8.96 3.52
CA SER A 744 3.02 10.27 3.61
C SER A 744 4.03 10.47 2.47
N THR A 745 4.23 9.45 1.63
CA THR A 745 5.24 9.46 0.57
C THR A 745 4.71 10.13 -0.69
N TYR A 746 5.55 10.94 -1.33
CA TYR A 746 5.29 11.52 -2.64
C TYR A 746 6.32 11.01 -3.64
N TRP A 747 5.85 10.51 -4.77
CA TRP A 747 6.68 10.24 -5.93
C TRP A 747 6.62 11.43 -6.87
N SER A 748 7.67 11.67 -7.66
CA SER A 748 7.67 12.76 -8.62
C SER A 748 8.53 12.48 -9.85
N ILE A 749 8.18 13.14 -10.94
CA ILE A 749 8.98 13.25 -12.15
C ILE A 749 9.18 14.72 -12.51
N VAL A 750 10.32 15.05 -13.11
CA VAL A 750 10.58 16.40 -13.62
C VAL A 750 10.13 16.46 -15.07
N VAL A 751 9.35 17.49 -15.41
CA VAL A 751 8.81 17.71 -16.75
C VAL A 751 9.24 19.09 -17.24
N THR A 752 9.79 19.14 -18.45
CA THR A 752 10.22 20.39 -19.08
C THR A 752 9.13 20.92 -20.01
N LEU A 753 8.62 22.11 -19.69
CA LEU A 753 7.68 22.85 -20.51
C LEU A 753 8.42 23.74 -21.50
N THR A 754 8.12 23.59 -22.79
CA THR A 754 8.86 24.29 -23.84
C THR A 754 7.94 25.20 -24.65
N THR A 755 8.51 26.28 -25.16
CA THR A 755 7.93 27.05 -26.27
C THR A 755 8.73 26.69 -27.52
N PRO A 756 8.08 26.28 -28.61
CA PRO A 756 8.82 25.94 -29.82
C PRO A 756 9.60 27.13 -30.40
N PHE A 757 10.76 26.88 -31.01
CA PHE A 757 11.43 27.86 -31.87
C PHE A 757 10.51 28.17 -33.06
N GLU A 758 10.51 29.44 -33.48
CA GLU A 758 9.74 29.86 -34.64
C GLU A 758 10.23 29.15 -35.90
N ASP A 759 9.35 28.39 -36.53
CA ASP A 759 9.66 27.64 -37.75
C ASP A 759 10.02 28.58 -38.91
N GLY A 760 10.97 28.17 -39.74
CA GLY A 760 11.41 28.97 -40.89
C GLY A 760 12.61 29.88 -40.63
N ILE A 761 12.94 30.20 -39.37
CA ILE A 761 14.02 31.12 -39.02
C ILE A 761 15.38 30.43 -38.96
N ILE A 762 16.39 31.09 -39.52
CA ILE A 762 17.79 30.67 -39.46
C ILE A 762 18.40 31.12 -38.15
N HIS A 763 19.25 30.28 -37.60
CA HIS A 763 19.96 30.52 -36.36
C HIS A 763 21.47 30.30 -36.55
N THR A 764 22.26 31.04 -35.77
CA THR A 764 23.67 30.74 -35.56
C THR A 764 23.83 30.01 -34.23
N LEU A 765 24.66 28.95 -34.22
CA LEU A 765 24.96 28.18 -33.02
C LEU A 765 26.40 28.48 -32.60
N LYS A 766 26.56 29.33 -31.59
CA LYS A 766 27.86 29.72 -31.04
C LYS A 766 28.14 28.92 -29.77
N ASN A 767 29.28 28.24 -29.73
CA ASN A 767 29.64 27.50 -28.53
C ASN A 767 30.12 28.46 -27.42
N VAL A 768 29.61 28.25 -26.20
CA VAL A 768 29.90 29.14 -25.06
C VAL A 768 31.36 29.03 -24.59
N SER A 769 31.97 27.85 -24.72
CA SER A 769 33.31 27.60 -24.14
C SER A 769 34.46 28.26 -24.92
N ASN A 770 34.37 28.31 -26.25
CA ASN A 770 35.43 28.83 -27.11
C ASN A 770 34.98 30.01 -27.99
N ASN A 771 33.71 30.43 -27.92
CA ASN A 771 33.13 31.51 -28.71
C ASN A 771 33.16 31.29 -30.24
N MET A 772 33.22 30.04 -30.70
CA MET A 772 33.28 29.68 -32.13
C MET A 772 31.91 29.20 -32.66
N LEU A 773 31.67 29.37 -33.96
CA LEU A 773 30.40 29.01 -34.61
C LEU A 773 30.44 27.61 -35.22
N MET A 774 29.33 26.88 -35.08
CA MET A 774 29.14 25.56 -35.69
C MET A 774 29.02 25.63 -37.21
N LYS A 775 29.78 24.81 -37.94
CA LYS A 775 29.67 24.62 -39.39
C LYS A 775 30.09 23.21 -39.81
N PRO A 776 29.66 22.72 -40.99
CA PRO A 776 30.28 21.54 -41.56
C PRO A 776 31.71 21.84 -42.01
N GLN A 777 32.61 20.85 -41.88
CA GLN A 777 34.02 21.00 -42.27
C GLN A 777 34.15 21.24 -43.79
N THR A 778 33.41 20.48 -44.59
CA THR A 778 33.26 20.62 -46.04
C THR A 778 31.79 20.68 -46.45
N ALA A 779 31.47 21.02 -47.70
CA ALA A 779 30.08 21.05 -48.17
C ALA A 779 29.51 19.65 -48.48
N ASP A 780 30.31 18.59 -48.35
CA ASP A 780 29.98 17.25 -48.81
C ASP A 780 29.04 16.48 -47.87
N LEU A 781 28.31 15.52 -48.44
CA LEU A 781 27.52 14.57 -47.65
C LEU A 781 28.42 13.80 -46.67
N ASN A 782 27.95 13.59 -45.44
CA ASN A 782 28.67 12.92 -44.34
C ASN A 782 29.91 13.68 -43.82
N SER A 783 30.09 14.96 -44.17
CA SER A 783 31.12 15.80 -43.57
C SER A 783 30.92 15.91 -42.06
N THR A 784 32.03 15.90 -41.31
CA THR A 784 32.03 16.16 -39.87
C THR A 784 31.65 17.61 -39.58
N ILE A 785 31.05 17.82 -38.42
CA ILE A 785 30.73 19.16 -37.94
C ILE A 785 31.86 19.64 -37.05
N ILE A 786 32.27 20.89 -37.26
CA ILE A 786 33.34 21.56 -36.51
C ILE A 786 32.83 22.90 -35.99
N VAL A 787 33.63 23.52 -35.13
CA VAL A 787 33.48 24.93 -34.79
C VAL A 787 34.63 25.75 -35.38
N ASN A 788 34.33 26.95 -35.88
CA ASN A 788 35.33 27.84 -36.42
C ASN A 788 35.08 29.30 -36.02
N THR A 789 36.14 30.11 -35.94
CA THR A 789 36.01 31.56 -35.79
C THR A 789 35.39 32.16 -37.04
N TYR A 790 34.41 33.05 -36.86
CA TYR A 790 33.75 33.74 -37.96
C TYR A 790 34.74 34.52 -38.84
N SER A 791 34.61 34.39 -40.17
CA SER A 791 35.26 35.25 -41.15
C SER A 791 34.34 35.52 -42.33
N ASN A 792 34.55 36.64 -43.03
CA ASN A 792 33.63 37.13 -44.08
C ASN A 792 33.45 36.18 -45.29
N SER A 793 34.23 35.10 -45.40
CA SER A 793 34.11 34.11 -46.47
C SER A 793 33.37 32.83 -46.06
N GLN A 794 32.89 32.73 -44.82
CA GLN A 794 32.30 31.49 -44.29
C GLN A 794 30.79 31.59 -44.14
N THR A 795 30.03 31.08 -45.11
CA THR A 795 28.56 31.17 -45.15
C THR A 795 27.86 29.97 -44.52
N SER A 796 28.51 28.81 -44.39
CA SER A 796 27.89 27.56 -43.89
C SER A 796 27.69 27.47 -42.36
N MET A 797 27.77 28.59 -41.64
CA MET A 797 27.60 28.66 -40.17
C MET A 797 26.14 28.83 -39.72
N MET A 798 25.20 28.77 -40.67
CA MET A 798 23.79 29.07 -40.50
C MET A 798 22.94 27.80 -40.54
N TRP A 799 21.97 27.71 -39.63
CA TRP A 799 21.18 26.50 -39.42
C TRP A 799 19.70 26.84 -39.28
N LYS A 800 18.86 26.21 -40.10
CA LYS A 800 17.40 26.31 -40.05
C LYS A 800 16.84 25.21 -39.16
N PHE A 801 15.94 25.56 -38.26
CA PHE A 801 15.25 24.60 -37.41
C PHE A 801 13.88 24.32 -38.02
N GLU A 802 13.64 23.05 -38.36
CA GLU A 802 12.34 22.58 -38.85
C GLU A 802 11.67 21.80 -37.72
N TYR A 803 10.62 22.36 -37.14
CA TYR A 803 9.88 21.71 -36.05
C TYR A 803 9.14 20.47 -36.57
N VAL A 804 9.08 19.41 -35.74
CA VAL A 804 8.41 18.14 -36.08
C VAL A 804 7.23 17.87 -35.13
N SER A 805 7.53 17.41 -33.91
CA SER A 805 6.58 17.17 -32.81
C SER A 805 7.35 16.99 -31.50
N ASP A 806 6.68 17.13 -30.35
CA ASP A 806 7.21 16.81 -29.02
C ASP A 806 8.52 17.54 -28.68
N GLY A 807 8.64 18.81 -29.09
CA GLY A 807 9.85 19.61 -28.89
C GLY A 807 11.07 19.17 -29.71
N TYR A 808 10.92 18.28 -30.71
CA TYR A 808 11.99 17.86 -31.60
C TYR A 808 12.02 18.62 -32.94
N TYR A 809 13.24 18.86 -33.42
CA TYR A 809 13.56 19.60 -34.62
C TYR A 809 14.49 18.81 -35.52
N LYS A 810 14.37 19.05 -36.83
CA LYS A 810 15.45 18.80 -37.77
C LYS A 810 16.30 20.06 -37.83
N ILE A 811 17.62 19.91 -37.79
CA ILE A 811 18.56 21.03 -37.89
C ILE A 811 19.24 20.97 -39.24
N LYS A 812 18.82 21.81 -40.18
CA LYS A 812 19.28 21.84 -41.57
C LYS A 812 20.32 22.94 -41.75
N ASN A 813 21.45 22.63 -42.36
CA ASN A 813 22.40 23.66 -42.77
C ASN A 813 21.80 24.48 -43.91
N ASP A 814 21.86 25.80 -43.79
CA ASP A 814 21.25 26.72 -44.74
C ASP A 814 21.88 26.62 -46.13
N ILE A 815 23.20 26.48 -46.21
CA ILE A 815 23.94 26.48 -47.49
C ILE A 815 24.04 25.08 -48.10
N THR A 816 24.38 24.05 -47.31
CA THR A 816 24.56 22.69 -47.86
C THR A 816 23.24 21.95 -48.05
N GLY A 817 22.17 22.38 -47.38
CA GLY A 817 20.86 21.71 -47.39
C GLY A 817 20.81 20.38 -46.65
N TYR A 818 21.94 19.91 -46.08
CA TYR A 818 22.02 18.69 -45.30
C TYR A 818 21.62 18.91 -43.83
N TYR A 819 21.21 17.83 -43.15
CA TYR A 819 20.76 17.86 -41.76
C TYR A 819 21.84 17.37 -40.82
N LEU A 820 21.90 17.94 -39.62
CA LEU A 820 22.71 17.39 -38.53
C LEU A 820 22.26 15.96 -38.22
N ARG A 821 23.24 15.07 -38.11
CA ARG A 821 23.06 13.65 -37.84
C ARG A 821 23.90 13.22 -36.64
N ALA A 822 23.22 12.65 -35.67
CA ALA A 822 23.84 12.01 -34.52
C ALA A 822 24.60 10.74 -34.94
N PRO A 823 25.71 10.42 -34.27
CA PRO A 823 26.39 9.13 -34.44
C PRO A 823 25.47 7.96 -34.08
N ALA A 824 25.69 6.81 -34.71
CA ALA A 824 24.84 5.63 -34.51
C ALA A 824 24.99 5.00 -33.13
N ASN A 825 26.19 5.10 -32.54
CA ASN A 825 26.53 4.53 -31.24
C ASN A 825 26.48 5.62 -30.15
N ASN A 826 26.04 5.24 -28.95
CA ASN A 826 25.95 6.14 -27.79
C ASN A 826 27.31 6.25 -27.07
N THR A 827 28.30 6.82 -27.74
CA THR A 827 29.67 6.94 -27.21
C THR A 827 30.05 8.41 -27.05
N SER A 828 30.45 8.80 -25.84
CA SER A 828 31.02 10.12 -25.59
C SER A 828 32.30 10.33 -26.42
N GLY A 829 32.43 11.49 -27.05
CA GLY A 829 33.50 11.83 -28.00
C GLY A 829 33.18 11.49 -29.46
N ALA A 830 32.06 10.84 -29.78
CA ALA A 830 31.71 10.53 -31.17
C ALA A 830 31.29 11.78 -31.96
N SER A 831 31.85 11.96 -33.15
CA SER A 831 31.61 13.13 -34.00
C SER A 831 30.18 13.20 -34.55
N VAL A 832 29.65 14.42 -34.58
CA VAL A 832 28.40 14.76 -35.28
C VAL A 832 28.73 15.02 -36.75
N THR A 833 27.83 14.61 -37.65
CA THR A 833 28.02 14.74 -39.11
C THR A 833 26.83 15.45 -39.74
N GLN A 834 26.95 15.90 -41.00
CA GLN A 834 25.80 16.28 -41.83
C GLN A 834 25.41 15.15 -42.79
N SER A 835 24.13 14.95 -43.07
CA SER A 835 23.66 13.94 -44.02
C SER A 835 22.29 14.27 -44.61
N THR A 836 21.75 13.41 -45.48
CA THR A 836 20.31 13.41 -45.78
C THR A 836 19.50 13.13 -44.51
N TYR A 837 18.26 13.62 -44.45
CA TYR A 837 17.44 13.49 -43.25
C TYR A 837 17.23 12.02 -42.85
N SER A 838 17.41 11.73 -41.57
CA SER A 838 17.14 10.43 -40.95
C SER A 838 16.16 10.64 -39.80
N SER A 839 15.02 9.96 -39.83
CA SER A 839 14.06 9.99 -38.72
C SER A 839 14.62 9.40 -37.43
N THR A 840 15.62 8.51 -37.52
CA THR A 840 16.31 7.93 -36.36
C THR A 840 17.37 8.88 -35.81
N TYR A 841 18.29 9.37 -36.65
CA TYR A 841 19.50 10.07 -36.19
C TYR A 841 19.47 11.59 -36.39
N GLY A 842 18.45 12.13 -37.05
CA GLY A 842 18.36 13.54 -37.47
C GLY A 842 17.40 14.39 -36.65
N LEU A 843 16.90 13.88 -35.52
CA LEU A 843 16.00 14.61 -34.62
C LEU A 843 16.72 15.07 -33.35
N TRP A 844 16.52 16.35 -33.02
CA TRP A 844 17.22 17.05 -31.95
C TRP A 844 16.26 17.86 -31.10
N ARG A 845 16.48 17.94 -29.80
CA ARG A 845 15.75 18.79 -28.87
C ARG A 845 16.67 19.84 -28.26
N PHE A 846 16.13 21.01 -28.00
CA PHE A 846 16.81 22.11 -27.33
C PHE A 846 16.36 22.18 -25.87
N ILE A 847 17.30 22.29 -24.94
CA ILE A 847 17.05 22.36 -23.51
C ILE A 847 17.67 23.65 -23.00
N GLU A 848 16.82 24.60 -22.61
CA GLU A 848 17.26 25.86 -22.02
C GLU A 848 17.87 25.62 -20.63
N THR A 849 19.01 26.24 -20.36
CA THR A 849 19.71 26.20 -19.08
C THR A 849 19.33 27.42 -18.23
N THR A 850 19.51 27.33 -16.91
CA THR A 850 19.16 28.41 -15.97
C THR A 850 19.88 29.74 -16.21
N ASP A 851 21.00 29.71 -16.93
CA ASP A 851 21.78 30.87 -17.35
C ASP A 851 21.46 31.39 -18.77
N GLY A 852 20.37 30.90 -19.39
CA GLY A 852 19.84 31.42 -20.67
C GLY A 852 20.50 30.85 -21.93
N TYR A 853 21.30 29.78 -21.81
CA TYR A 853 21.90 29.08 -22.95
C TYR A 853 21.11 27.80 -23.28
N TYR A 854 21.51 27.09 -24.35
CA TYR A 854 20.85 25.86 -24.76
C TYR A 854 21.82 24.68 -24.81
N MET A 855 21.33 23.51 -24.40
CA MET A 855 21.92 22.22 -24.73
C MET A 855 21.14 21.57 -25.86
N ILE A 856 21.83 20.85 -26.74
CA ILE A 856 21.21 20.19 -27.91
C ILE A 856 21.37 18.69 -27.76
N GLN A 857 20.26 17.96 -27.74
CA GLN A 857 20.25 16.52 -27.49
C GLN A 857 19.54 15.75 -28.60
N SER A 858 20.10 14.62 -29.03
CA SER A 858 19.49 13.76 -30.06
C SER A 858 18.36 12.90 -29.48
N LYS A 859 17.27 12.72 -30.25
CA LYS A 859 16.16 11.81 -29.91
C LYS A 859 16.62 10.38 -29.68
N ASN A 860 17.42 9.84 -30.61
CA ASN A 860 17.96 8.48 -30.55
C ASN A 860 18.78 8.22 -29.28
N GLN A 861 19.44 9.24 -28.71
CA GLN A 861 20.21 9.07 -27.47
C GLN A 861 19.32 9.08 -26.24
N TYR A 862 18.30 9.95 -26.23
CA TYR A 862 17.35 10.02 -25.13
C TYR A 862 16.56 8.71 -24.95
N GLU A 863 16.09 8.12 -26.06
CA GLU A 863 15.30 6.88 -26.03
C GLU A 863 16.12 5.64 -25.62
N ARG A 864 17.45 5.64 -25.81
CA ARG A 864 18.30 4.48 -25.50
C ARG A 864 18.87 4.46 -24.08
N ASN A 865 19.14 5.62 -23.47
CA ASN A 865 19.72 5.67 -22.12
C ASN A 865 19.42 7.01 -21.41
N ALA A 866 18.25 7.11 -20.79
CA ALA A 866 17.82 8.32 -20.07
C ALA A 866 18.71 8.65 -18.85
N SER A 867 19.41 7.66 -18.27
CA SER A 867 20.18 7.82 -17.03
C SER A 867 21.50 8.58 -17.22
N SER A 868 22.04 8.62 -18.44
CA SER A 868 23.30 9.31 -18.79
C SER A 868 23.19 10.00 -20.14
N PRO A 869 22.46 11.14 -20.23
CA PRO A 869 22.23 11.83 -21.49
C PRO A 869 23.52 12.45 -22.05
N LEU A 870 23.73 12.31 -23.36
CA LEU A 870 24.78 13.02 -24.10
C LEU A 870 24.19 14.19 -24.90
N TYR A 871 24.97 15.25 -25.03
CA TYR A 871 24.63 16.51 -25.69
C TYR A 871 25.66 16.83 -26.77
N ILE A 872 25.27 17.64 -27.76
CA ILE A 872 26.24 18.23 -28.69
C ILE A 872 27.22 19.10 -27.89
N SER A 873 28.50 18.80 -28.00
CA SER A 873 29.61 19.43 -27.30
C SER A 873 30.76 19.69 -28.25
N VAL A 874 31.73 20.48 -27.81
CA VAL A 874 32.99 20.69 -28.54
C VAL A 874 34.13 19.93 -27.86
N SER A 875 34.95 19.25 -28.65
CA SER A 875 36.24 18.69 -28.25
C SER A 875 37.29 19.21 -29.23
N GLU A 876 38.23 20.02 -28.73
CA GLU A 876 39.13 20.81 -29.58
C GLU A 876 38.35 21.70 -30.56
N ASN A 877 38.32 21.35 -31.85
CA ASN A 877 37.53 22.02 -32.88
C ASN A 877 36.38 21.15 -33.42
N ASP A 878 36.30 19.89 -33.02
CA ASP A 878 35.27 18.96 -33.50
C ASP A 878 34.01 19.06 -32.67
N VAL A 879 32.86 19.00 -33.35
CA VAL A 879 31.56 18.89 -32.70
C VAL A 879 31.24 17.42 -32.49
N VAL A 880 31.16 17.04 -31.23
CA VAL A 880 30.99 15.65 -30.77
C VAL A 880 29.76 15.54 -29.87
N GLN A 881 29.39 14.32 -29.49
CA GLN A 881 28.47 14.10 -28.38
C GLN A 881 29.25 13.86 -27.08
N SER A 882 28.89 14.51 -25.97
CA SER A 882 29.55 14.33 -24.67
C SER A 882 28.56 14.51 -23.52
N SER A 883 28.97 14.11 -22.31
CA SER A 883 28.25 14.44 -21.09
C SER A 883 28.26 15.95 -20.84
N TYR A 884 27.35 16.39 -19.97
CA TYR A 884 27.18 17.81 -19.65
C TYR A 884 28.48 18.49 -19.22
N SER A 885 28.80 19.59 -19.89
CA SER A 885 29.89 20.50 -19.55
C SER A 885 29.62 21.90 -20.13
N THR A 886 30.44 22.89 -19.80
CA THR A 886 30.39 24.21 -20.45
C THR A 886 30.57 24.14 -21.97
N ALA A 887 31.33 23.15 -22.47
CA ALA A 887 31.52 22.93 -23.90
C ALA A 887 30.26 22.38 -24.59
N SER A 888 29.24 21.97 -23.83
CA SER A 888 27.95 21.49 -24.32
C SER A 888 26.87 22.58 -24.38
N LYS A 889 27.20 23.81 -23.94
CA LYS A 889 26.31 24.96 -23.98
C LYS A 889 26.48 25.74 -25.28
N TRP A 890 25.35 26.13 -25.85
CA TRP A 890 25.25 26.87 -27.11
C TRP A 890 24.43 28.15 -26.91
N ASP A 891 25.00 29.27 -27.34
CA ASP A 891 24.29 30.53 -27.56
C ASP A 891 23.64 30.44 -28.96
N ILE A 892 22.32 30.30 -28.96
CA ILE A 892 21.51 30.15 -30.18
C ILE A 892 20.87 31.50 -30.47
N ARG A 893 21.29 32.11 -31.57
CA ARG A 893 20.78 33.43 -31.99
C ARG A 893 20.06 33.32 -33.31
N ALA A 894 18.81 33.77 -33.35
CA ALA A 894 18.07 33.94 -34.59
C ALA A 894 18.74 35.01 -35.45
N LEU A 895 18.81 34.77 -36.76
CA LEU A 895 19.27 35.72 -37.74
C LEU A 895 18.25 36.85 -37.82
N THR A 896 18.50 37.92 -37.05
CA THR A 896 17.56 39.02 -36.87
C THR A 896 18.04 40.25 -37.61
N MET A 897 17.18 40.83 -38.44
CA MET A 897 17.36 42.13 -39.05
C MET A 897 16.64 43.17 -38.21
N ASN A 898 17.40 44.02 -37.52
CA ASN A 898 16.83 45.21 -36.88
C ASN A 898 16.57 46.26 -37.95
N LEU A 899 15.31 46.68 -38.07
CA LEU A 899 14.85 47.63 -39.07
C LEU A 899 14.18 48.80 -38.34
N THR A 900 14.64 50.03 -38.59
CA THR A 900 13.97 51.23 -38.06
C THR A 900 13.38 52.04 -39.21
N LEU A 901 12.08 52.30 -39.14
CA LEU A 901 11.38 53.16 -40.08
C LEU A 901 11.26 54.57 -39.50
N TYR A 902 11.65 55.54 -40.29
CA TYR A 902 11.47 56.97 -40.05
C TYR A 902 10.57 57.53 -41.14
N HIS A 903 9.82 58.56 -40.81
CA HIS A 903 9.08 59.35 -41.78
C HIS A 903 9.35 60.83 -41.55
N ASP A 904 9.35 61.63 -42.61
CA ASP A 904 9.48 63.09 -42.51
C ASP A 904 8.12 63.79 -42.47
N GLN A 905 8.16 65.12 -42.34
CA GLN A 905 6.96 65.96 -42.33
C GLN A 905 6.19 65.83 -43.66
N ALA A 906 6.89 65.85 -44.79
CA ALA A 906 6.29 65.73 -46.11
C ALA A 906 5.51 64.41 -46.29
N PHE A 907 6.02 63.31 -45.76
CA PHE A 907 5.30 62.04 -45.72
C PHE A 907 4.02 62.13 -44.87
N SER A 908 4.11 62.78 -43.69
CA SER A 908 2.97 62.96 -42.80
C SER A 908 1.86 63.79 -43.45
N ASP A 909 2.23 64.87 -44.13
CA ASP A 909 1.29 65.75 -44.83
C ASP A 909 0.59 64.99 -45.96
N MET A 910 1.36 64.27 -46.78
CA MET A 910 0.87 63.49 -47.92
C MET A 910 -0.19 62.45 -47.52
N TYR A 911 -0.02 61.72 -46.41
CA TYR A 911 -1.04 60.76 -45.94
C TYR A 911 -2.20 61.43 -45.19
N SER A 912 -1.96 62.58 -44.55
CA SER A 912 -3.02 63.35 -43.90
C SER A 912 -4.04 63.88 -44.90
N GLU A 913 -3.62 64.22 -46.13
CA GLU A 913 -4.50 64.66 -47.22
C GLU A 913 -5.55 63.60 -47.63
N ILE A 914 -5.22 62.31 -47.47
CA ILE A 914 -6.14 61.20 -47.73
C ILE A 914 -6.79 60.62 -46.46
N GLY A 915 -6.64 61.31 -45.32
CA GLY A 915 -7.28 60.95 -44.05
C GLY A 915 -6.64 59.78 -43.30
N VAL A 916 -5.37 59.45 -43.57
CA VAL A 916 -4.64 58.37 -42.91
C VAL A 916 -3.53 58.96 -42.03
N ASN A 917 -3.42 58.51 -40.77
CA ASN A 917 -2.30 58.90 -39.92
C ASN A 917 -0.99 58.28 -40.45
N ALA A 918 0.11 59.03 -40.44
CA ALA A 918 1.41 58.56 -40.90
C ALA A 918 1.83 57.22 -40.25
N VAL A 919 1.62 57.05 -38.94
CA VAL A 919 1.96 55.81 -38.22
C VAL A 919 1.09 54.63 -38.66
N ASP A 920 -0.20 54.87 -38.91
CA ASP A 920 -1.10 53.84 -39.43
C ASP A 920 -0.74 53.47 -40.87
N ALA A 921 -0.31 54.44 -41.69
CA ALA A 921 0.22 54.18 -43.02
C ALA A 921 1.50 53.32 -42.96
N LEU A 922 2.42 53.59 -42.03
CA LEU A 922 3.60 52.77 -41.78
C LEU A 922 3.22 51.33 -41.41
N ASN A 923 2.28 51.15 -40.49
CA ASN A 923 1.78 49.82 -40.12
C ASN A 923 1.13 49.09 -41.31
N ASN A 924 0.37 49.80 -42.15
CA ASN A 924 -0.32 49.21 -43.31
C ASN A 924 0.65 48.78 -44.43
N ILE A 925 1.76 49.51 -44.63
CA ILE A 925 2.86 49.10 -45.52
C ILE A 925 3.41 47.72 -45.10
N LEU A 926 3.31 47.36 -43.81
CA LEU A 926 3.93 46.18 -43.22
C LEU A 926 2.96 44.99 -43.00
N SER A 927 1.63 45.20 -42.95
CA SER A 927 0.70 44.23 -42.32
C SER A 927 -0.49 43.69 -43.14
N TYR A 928 -0.67 43.96 -44.45
CA TYR A 928 -1.87 43.52 -45.20
C TYR A 928 -1.66 42.50 -46.34
N ASN A 929 -2.59 41.53 -46.43
CA ASN A 929 -3.18 40.94 -47.65
C ASN A 929 -4.72 40.89 -47.47
N LYS A 930 -5.49 41.08 -48.54
CA LYS A 930 -6.94 41.31 -48.53
C LYS A 930 -7.69 40.13 -49.12
N ASN A 931 -8.99 40.04 -48.86
CA ASN A 931 -9.96 39.68 -49.91
C ASN A 931 -9.83 40.65 -51.12
N ASN A 932 -8.76 40.39 -51.90
CA ASN A 932 -8.28 40.84 -53.23
C ASN A 932 -6.73 41.03 -53.34
N GLU A 933 -5.95 40.07 -52.84
CA GLU A 933 -5.04 39.09 -53.52
C GLU A 933 -4.64 39.35 -55.01
N GLU A 934 -3.43 39.04 -55.51
CA GLU A 934 -2.52 37.88 -55.26
C GLU A 934 -1.08 38.24 -54.79
N ASP A 935 -0.84 38.08 -53.48
CA ASP A 935 0.38 37.62 -52.76
C ASP A 935 0.20 37.98 -51.27
N TYR A 936 0.33 37.00 -50.38
CA TYR A 936 -0.33 36.95 -49.07
C TYR A 936 0.58 37.18 -47.87
N ARG A 937 1.84 37.51 -48.13
CA ARG A 937 2.88 37.48 -47.10
C ARG A 937 3.14 38.87 -46.56
N SER A 938 3.17 39.09 -45.24
CA SER A 938 3.73 40.34 -44.69
C SER A 938 5.22 40.49 -45.09
N VAL A 939 5.81 41.68 -44.93
CA VAL A 939 7.27 41.85 -45.16
C VAL A 939 8.06 40.89 -44.27
N GLU A 940 7.67 40.76 -43.01
CA GLU A 940 8.27 39.81 -42.08
C GLU A 940 8.14 38.36 -42.56
N GLN A 941 6.95 37.96 -43.01
CA GLN A 941 6.71 36.63 -43.55
C GLN A 941 7.52 36.36 -44.83
N PHE A 942 7.64 37.34 -45.72
CA PHE A 942 8.47 37.24 -46.92
C PHE A 942 9.94 37.00 -46.58
N PHE A 943 10.53 37.81 -45.69
CA PHE A 943 11.93 37.64 -45.27
C PHE A 943 12.17 36.33 -44.50
N LYS A 944 11.19 35.88 -43.72
CA LYS A 944 11.21 34.57 -43.06
C LYS A 944 11.21 33.42 -44.08
N GLU A 945 10.27 33.42 -45.02
CA GLU A 945 10.10 32.32 -45.95
C GLU A 945 11.21 32.25 -46.99
N GLU A 946 11.60 33.39 -47.57
CA GLU A 946 12.59 33.44 -48.66
C GLU A 946 14.03 33.38 -48.17
N PHE A 947 14.33 34.01 -47.03
CA PHE A 947 15.72 34.17 -46.56
C PHE A 947 15.98 33.60 -45.16
N GLY A 948 14.93 33.17 -44.44
CA GLY A 948 15.04 32.69 -43.06
C GLY A 948 15.42 33.77 -42.05
N ILE A 949 15.12 35.04 -42.34
CA ILE A 949 15.50 36.19 -41.50
C ILE A 949 14.31 36.65 -40.67
N LYS A 950 14.52 36.81 -39.37
CA LYS A 950 13.55 37.44 -38.47
C LYS A 950 13.64 38.95 -38.58
N ILE A 951 12.53 39.66 -38.76
CA ILE A 951 12.52 41.12 -38.77
C ILE A 951 12.20 41.62 -37.36
N ASN A 952 13.09 42.42 -36.78
CA ASN A 952 12.80 43.21 -35.59
C ASN A 952 12.56 44.66 -36.02
N LEU A 953 11.29 45.00 -36.17
CA LEU A 953 10.85 46.29 -36.69
C LEU A 953 10.62 47.30 -35.57
N GLN A 954 11.18 48.49 -35.73
CA GLN A 954 10.89 49.67 -34.91
C GLN A 954 10.31 50.77 -35.79
N ILE A 955 9.08 51.18 -35.52
CA ILE A 955 8.46 52.32 -36.18
C ILE A 955 8.71 53.55 -35.30
N ASN A 956 9.48 54.50 -35.78
CA ASN A 956 9.61 55.78 -35.12
C ASN A 956 8.38 56.63 -35.42
N THR A 957 7.57 56.88 -34.40
CA THR A 957 6.33 57.64 -34.50
C THR A 957 6.54 59.16 -34.45
N THR A 958 7.78 59.60 -34.19
CA THR A 958 8.14 61.01 -34.22
C THR A 958 8.54 61.41 -35.62
N ILE A 959 8.03 62.55 -36.08
CA ILE A 959 8.41 63.16 -37.35
C ILE A 959 9.91 63.41 -37.34
N TYR A 960 10.61 62.78 -38.28
CA TYR A 960 12.04 62.94 -38.45
C TYR A 960 12.35 64.22 -39.21
N GLU A 961 13.23 65.06 -38.64
CA GLU A 961 13.74 66.24 -39.32
C GLU A 961 14.73 65.82 -40.42
N SER A 962 14.21 65.41 -41.57
CA SER A 962 15.00 65.41 -42.78
C SER A 962 15.33 66.86 -43.12
N PHE A 963 16.61 67.20 -43.26
CA PHE A 963 17.05 68.53 -43.72
C PHE A 963 17.35 68.49 -45.23
N PRO A 964 16.33 68.55 -46.12
CA PRO A 964 16.56 68.47 -47.55
C PRO A 964 17.28 69.70 -48.11
N TYR A 965 17.39 70.80 -47.35
CA TYR A 965 18.00 72.05 -47.80
C TYR A 965 19.54 72.04 -47.79
N ALA A 966 20.18 72.72 -48.74
CA ALA A 966 21.61 73.02 -48.62
C ALA A 966 21.82 74.04 -47.48
N ASN A 967 23.02 74.08 -46.90
CA ASN A 967 23.39 75.17 -45.98
C ASN A 967 23.07 76.51 -46.67
N ASP A 968 22.37 77.38 -45.94
CA ASP A 968 21.95 78.73 -46.36
C ASP A 968 20.72 78.83 -47.29
N CYS A 969 19.87 77.80 -47.37
CA CYS A 969 18.55 77.97 -47.99
C CYS A 969 17.70 79.02 -47.25
N LEU A 970 17.27 80.06 -47.97
CA LEU A 970 16.43 81.14 -47.43
C LEU A 970 15.02 80.69 -47.03
N TYR A 971 14.54 79.56 -47.55
CA TYR A 971 13.24 78.97 -47.22
C TYR A 971 13.36 77.78 -46.25
N LYS A 972 14.52 77.61 -45.57
CA LYS A 972 14.72 76.52 -44.59
C LYS A 972 13.80 76.62 -43.36
N ASP A 973 13.26 77.82 -43.11
CA ASP A 973 12.47 78.17 -41.92
C ASP A 973 10.98 78.43 -42.26
N ASP A 974 10.51 78.11 -43.48
CA ASP A 974 9.12 78.29 -43.94
C ASP A 974 8.40 76.93 -44.10
N PRO A 975 7.46 76.59 -43.20
CA PRO A 975 6.85 75.25 -43.11
C PRO A 975 5.81 74.93 -44.20
N ASP A 976 5.32 75.92 -44.96
CA ASP A 976 4.33 75.70 -46.04
C ASP A 976 4.99 75.50 -47.43
N ALA A 977 6.33 75.44 -47.48
CA ALA A 977 7.07 75.44 -48.74
C ALA A 977 7.20 74.05 -49.38
N LEU A 978 6.21 73.67 -50.20
CA LEU A 978 6.36 72.67 -51.26
C LEU A 978 7.33 73.20 -52.34
N CYS A 979 8.45 72.52 -52.59
CA CYS A 979 9.37 72.91 -53.67
C CYS A 979 8.86 72.42 -55.03
N ASP A 980 7.77 73.02 -55.50
CA ASP A 980 7.31 72.93 -56.90
C ASP A 980 7.82 74.10 -57.76
N ASN A 981 8.59 75.05 -57.20
CA ASN A 981 9.14 76.21 -57.93
C ASN A 981 10.41 76.77 -57.26
N CYS A 982 11.57 76.18 -57.56
CA CYS A 982 12.85 76.77 -57.17
C CYS A 982 13.18 77.98 -58.09
N LYS A 983 12.63 79.16 -57.79
CA LYS A 983 13.02 80.44 -58.42
C LYS A 983 14.05 81.18 -57.56
N ASN A 984 15.33 81.02 -57.88
CA ASN A 984 16.26 82.14 -57.80
C ASN A 984 16.50 82.64 -59.23
N GLU A 985 15.72 83.63 -59.67
CA GLU A 985 16.24 84.53 -60.70
C GLU A 985 17.12 85.57 -60.00
N GLY A 986 18.41 85.64 -60.36
CA GLY A 986 19.21 86.83 -60.11
C GLY A 986 20.69 86.69 -59.76
N SER A 987 21.50 85.97 -60.55
CA SER A 987 22.89 86.38 -60.80
C SER A 987 23.27 85.99 -62.23
N THR A 988 23.60 87.00 -63.03
CA THR A 988 23.32 87.09 -64.47
C THR A 988 24.52 86.78 -65.36
N THR A 989 25.16 85.61 -65.26
CA THR A 989 26.20 85.23 -66.26
C THR A 989 26.35 83.75 -66.65
N ASP A 990 25.67 82.77 -66.05
CA ASP A 990 25.81 81.35 -66.44
C ASP A 990 24.47 80.64 -66.71
N THR A 991 24.44 79.77 -67.73
CA THR A 991 23.20 79.18 -68.30
C THR A 991 22.42 78.28 -67.31
N PRO A 992 21.06 78.32 -67.28
CA PRO A 992 20.22 77.53 -66.35
C PRO A 992 20.45 76.00 -66.36
N TYR A 993 20.93 75.45 -67.48
CA TYR A 993 21.21 74.03 -67.63
C TYR A 993 22.35 73.54 -66.72
N SER A 994 23.40 74.33 -66.49
CA SER A 994 24.55 73.91 -65.67
C SER A 994 24.21 73.87 -64.17
N HIS A 995 23.33 74.75 -63.67
CA HIS A 995 22.85 74.75 -62.29
C HIS A 995 21.88 73.58 -62.00
N CYS A 996 21.12 73.14 -63.01
CA CYS A 996 20.24 71.97 -62.92
C CYS A 996 21.02 70.65 -62.87
N VAL A 997 22.13 70.54 -63.61
CA VAL A 997 22.99 69.33 -63.63
C VAL A 997 23.95 69.28 -62.41
N ALA A 998 24.20 70.42 -61.76
CA ALA A 998 25.11 70.54 -60.61
C ALA A 998 24.46 70.44 -59.20
N ASN A 999 23.17 70.08 -59.09
CA ASN A 999 22.44 69.91 -57.81
C ASN A 999 22.29 71.15 -56.91
N HIS A 1000 22.26 72.38 -57.46
CA HIS A 1000 22.23 73.59 -56.62
C HIS A 1000 20.84 74.06 -56.17
N HIS A 1001 19.74 73.57 -56.78
CA HIS A 1001 18.37 73.98 -56.41
C HIS A 1001 17.38 72.81 -56.24
N HIS A 1002 17.73 71.60 -56.71
CA HIS A 1002 16.99 70.36 -56.44
C HIS A 1002 18.04 69.33 -55.99
N LYS A 1003 17.94 68.81 -54.76
CA LYS A 1003 18.88 67.78 -54.32
C LYS A 1003 18.49 66.44 -54.95
N SER A 1004 19.44 65.82 -55.66
CA SER A 1004 19.38 64.41 -56.08
C SER A 1004 18.92 63.50 -54.94
N ALA A 1005 18.16 62.45 -55.25
CA ALA A 1005 17.80 61.34 -54.35
C ALA A 1005 18.98 60.84 -53.47
N ASN A 1006 20.23 61.00 -53.95
CA ASN A 1006 21.45 60.72 -53.20
C ASN A 1006 21.52 61.45 -51.84
N LYS A 1007 20.94 62.64 -51.71
CA LYS A 1007 21.03 63.46 -50.51
C LYS A 1007 20.02 63.06 -49.43
N PHE A 1008 18.86 62.53 -49.81
CA PHE A 1008 17.89 62.00 -48.85
C PHE A 1008 18.42 60.77 -48.14
N VAL A 1009 19.13 59.88 -48.85
CA VAL A 1009 19.84 58.74 -48.23
C VAL A 1009 20.88 59.21 -47.21
N THR A 1010 21.58 60.31 -47.46
CA THR A 1010 22.54 60.88 -46.49
C THR A 1010 21.86 61.55 -45.29
N CYS A 1011 20.59 61.96 -45.43
CA CYS A 1011 19.77 62.51 -44.36
C CYS A 1011 19.09 61.42 -43.53
N THR A 1012 18.94 60.19 -44.03
CA THR A 1012 18.48 59.06 -43.22
C THR A 1012 19.42 58.86 -42.01
N PRO A 1013 18.90 58.56 -40.81
CA PRO A 1013 19.72 58.30 -39.63
C PRO A 1013 20.79 57.24 -39.89
N GLN A 1014 22.00 57.44 -39.37
CA GLN A 1014 23.04 56.41 -39.41
C GLN A 1014 22.83 55.42 -38.26
N SER A 1015 22.92 54.12 -38.55
CA SER A 1015 23.04 53.10 -37.51
C SER A 1015 24.06 52.05 -37.93
N ASN A 1016 24.80 51.56 -36.94
CA ASN A 1016 25.75 50.46 -37.09
C ASN A 1016 25.14 49.13 -36.65
N ILE A 1017 23.88 49.09 -36.19
CA ILE A 1017 23.21 47.90 -35.63
C ILE A 1017 21.79 47.68 -36.20
N SER A 1018 21.29 48.62 -37.00
CA SER A 1018 19.98 48.55 -37.66
C SER A 1018 20.05 49.08 -39.09
N ILE A 1019 19.17 48.58 -39.95
CA ILE A 1019 18.86 49.17 -41.24
C ILE A 1019 17.87 50.30 -41.00
N ASN A 1020 18.23 51.52 -41.38
CA ASN A 1020 17.35 52.67 -41.24
C ASN A 1020 16.72 53.02 -42.59
N VAL A 1021 15.40 53.16 -42.62
CA VAL A 1021 14.65 53.50 -43.81
C VAL A 1021 13.92 54.81 -43.54
N LEU A 1022 14.17 55.82 -44.37
CA LEU A 1022 13.42 57.06 -44.37
C LEU A 1022 12.34 56.99 -45.46
N LEU A 1023 11.09 57.06 -45.06
CA LEU A 1023 9.96 57.22 -45.95
C LEU A 1023 9.68 58.72 -46.11
N THR A 1024 9.74 59.20 -47.35
CA THR A 1024 9.62 60.63 -47.65
C THR A 1024 8.53 60.91 -48.67
N GLY A 1025 7.76 61.97 -48.41
CA GLY A 1025 6.80 62.54 -49.37
C GLY A 1025 7.48 63.36 -50.48
N HIS A 1026 8.77 63.65 -50.37
CA HIS A 1026 9.49 64.43 -51.37
C HIS A 1026 9.64 63.69 -52.72
N MET A 1027 9.76 64.45 -53.81
CA MET A 1027 10.00 63.89 -55.15
C MET A 1027 11.47 63.48 -55.36
N ALA A 1028 11.70 62.34 -56.02
CA ALA A 1028 13.03 61.76 -56.21
C ALA A 1028 13.95 62.55 -57.18
N SER A 1029 13.39 63.14 -58.25
CA SER A 1029 14.12 64.01 -59.18
C SER A 1029 13.19 64.88 -60.05
N CYS A 1030 13.71 66.02 -60.51
CA CYS A 1030 13.00 66.96 -61.39
C CYS A 1030 13.89 67.29 -62.61
N GLY A 1031 13.31 67.30 -63.81
CA GLY A 1031 13.96 67.75 -65.06
C GLY A 1031 13.38 69.08 -65.54
N TYR A 1032 14.21 69.95 -66.12
CA TYR A 1032 13.74 71.21 -66.70
C TYR A 1032 13.89 71.15 -68.22
N ASP A 1033 12.80 71.31 -68.97
CA ASP A 1033 12.78 71.22 -70.43
C ASP A 1033 13.09 72.54 -71.15
N GLY A 1034 13.37 73.60 -70.38
CA GLY A 1034 13.57 74.96 -70.88
C GLY A 1034 12.41 75.91 -70.57
N THR A 1035 11.22 75.39 -70.23
CA THR A 1035 10.02 76.18 -69.94
C THR A 1035 9.22 75.72 -68.71
N SER A 1036 9.33 74.44 -68.32
CA SER A 1036 8.63 73.89 -67.17
C SER A 1036 9.45 72.83 -66.43
N HIS A 1037 9.18 72.68 -65.14
CA HIS A 1037 9.64 71.54 -64.35
C HIS A 1037 8.82 70.31 -64.75
N THR A 1038 9.48 69.32 -65.36
CA THR A 1038 8.95 68.01 -65.71
C THR A 1038 9.43 66.99 -64.68
N SER A 1039 8.57 66.09 -64.21
CA SER A 1039 9.02 65.03 -63.31
C SER A 1039 9.86 64.02 -64.11
N LYS A 1040 11.11 63.79 -63.72
CA LYS A 1040 11.90 62.65 -64.23
C LYS A 1040 11.67 61.48 -63.27
N THR A 1041 10.55 60.80 -63.45
CA THR A 1041 10.02 59.74 -62.58
C THR A 1041 10.63 58.37 -62.91
N THR A 1042 11.92 58.16 -62.59
CA THR A 1042 12.53 56.82 -62.76
C THR A 1042 13.12 56.22 -61.49
N VAL A 1043 13.09 56.91 -60.35
CA VAL A 1043 13.69 56.44 -59.10
C VAL A 1043 12.62 56.38 -58.01
N LEU A 1044 12.24 55.16 -57.60
CA LEU A 1044 11.22 54.90 -56.55
C LEU A 1044 11.84 54.81 -55.14
N GLY A 1045 13.12 54.47 -55.08
CA GLY A 1045 13.88 54.32 -53.84
C GLY A 1045 15.36 54.43 -54.11
N ARG A 1046 16.14 54.62 -53.05
CA ARG A 1046 17.59 54.55 -53.09
C ARG A 1046 18.15 53.95 -51.81
N ALA A 1047 18.82 52.81 -51.97
CA ALA A 1047 19.64 52.18 -50.94
C ALA A 1047 21.13 52.48 -51.14
N GLU A 1048 21.89 52.59 -50.05
CA GLU A 1048 23.35 52.67 -50.09
C GLU A 1048 23.98 51.65 -49.14
N GLY A 1049 24.80 50.75 -49.71
CA GLY A 1049 25.39 49.60 -49.03
C GLY A 1049 26.77 49.86 -48.40
N VAL A 1050 27.19 48.87 -47.62
CA VAL A 1050 28.37 48.77 -46.72
C VAL A 1050 29.55 49.72 -47.03
N GLY A 1051 29.70 50.72 -46.16
CA GLY A 1051 30.80 51.69 -46.13
C GLY A 1051 30.42 52.99 -45.40
N TYR A 1052 29.16 53.42 -45.50
CA TYR A 1052 28.65 54.71 -45.00
C TYR A 1052 27.42 54.63 -44.06
N GLY A 1053 27.15 53.44 -43.51
CA GLY A 1053 25.99 53.13 -42.66
C GLY A 1053 24.79 52.65 -43.49
N ASN A 1054 24.09 51.61 -43.03
CA ASN A 1054 23.01 50.96 -43.78
C ASN A 1054 21.77 51.85 -43.80
N ARG A 1055 21.51 52.49 -44.94
CA ARG A 1055 20.45 53.50 -45.09
C ARG A 1055 19.70 53.30 -46.39
N CYS A 1056 18.41 53.52 -46.32
CA CYS A 1056 17.52 53.60 -47.47
C CYS A 1056 16.66 54.86 -47.35
N ALA A 1057 16.38 55.50 -48.49
CA ALA A 1057 15.33 56.50 -48.62
C ALA A 1057 14.33 56.03 -49.68
N LEU A 1058 13.04 56.03 -49.34
CA LEU A 1058 11.94 55.60 -50.19
C LEU A 1058 11.05 56.79 -50.53
N PHE A 1059 10.76 56.99 -51.82
CA PHE A 1059 10.09 58.20 -52.32
C PHE A 1059 8.65 57.88 -52.74
N LEU A 1060 7.68 58.29 -51.93
CA LEU A 1060 6.29 57.84 -52.13
C LEU A 1060 5.45 58.69 -53.10
N SER A 1061 5.89 59.90 -53.42
CA SER A 1061 5.22 60.78 -54.40
C SER A 1061 5.22 60.22 -55.83
N THR A 1062 5.92 59.12 -56.08
CA THR A 1062 6.10 58.52 -57.41
C THR A 1062 5.08 57.43 -57.75
N PHE A 1063 4.21 57.02 -56.81
CA PHE A 1063 3.31 55.87 -56.97
C PHE A 1063 1.94 56.17 -57.61
N GLY A 1064 1.60 57.43 -57.88
CA GLY A 1064 0.32 57.83 -58.51
C GLY A 1064 -0.92 57.65 -57.62
N ASP A 1065 -1.00 56.55 -56.87
CA ASP A 1065 -1.97 56.26 -55.81
C ASP A 1065 -1.23 55.76 -54.56
N ILE A 1066 -1.12 56.61 -53.55
CA ILE A 1066 -0.44 56.31 -52.27
C ILE A 1066 -1.25 55.37 -51.37
N SER A 1067 -2.49 55.04 -51.72
CA SER A 1067 -3.30 54.03 -51.04
C SER A 1067 -2.98 52.59 -51.50
N ASP A 1068 -2.18 52.46 -52.56
CA ASP A 1068 -1.68 51.17 -53.05
C ASP A 1068 -0.44 50.71 -52.26
N TYR A 1069 -0.71 50.11 -51.10
CA TYR A 1069 0.32 49.58 -50.21
C TYR A 1069 1.18 48.47 -50.85
N ASN A 1070 0.72 47.81 -51.91
CA ASN A 1070 1.48 46.74 -52.58
C ASN A 1070 2.66 47.30 -53.38
N ALA A 1071 2.46 48.38 -54.14
CA ALA A 1071 3.55 49.05 -54.85
C ALA A 1071 4.61 49.62 -53.88
N VAL A 1072 4.15 50.16 -52.75
CA VAL A 1072 5.02 50.66 -51.69
C VAL A 1072 5.85 49.53 -51.07
N LYS A 1073 5.22 48.39 -50.78
CA LYS A 1073 5.87 47.19 -50.24
C LYS A 1073 6.85 46.55 -51.22
N LEU A 1074 6.50 46.45 -52.50
CA LEU A 1074 7.38 45.97 -53.57
C LEU A 1074 8.67 46.79 -53.61
N THR A 1075 8.54 48.12 -53.60
CA THR A 1075 9.69 49.03 -53.61
C THR A 1075 10.49 48.93 -52.32
N PHE A 1076 9.80 48.85 -51.17
CA PHE A 1076 10.44 48.64 -49.88
C PHE A 1076 11.34 47.38 -49.91
N VAL A 1077 10.78 46.23 -50.27
CA VAL A 1077 11.55 44.97 -50.32
C VAL A 1077 12.68 45.06 -51.35
N HIS A 1078 12.42 45.62 -52.55
CA HIS A 1078 13.44 45.83 -53.58
C HIS A 1078 14.67 46.58 -53.07
N GLU A 1079 14.47 47.70 -52.37
CA GLU A 1079 15.57 48.49 -51.83
C GLU A 1079 16.28 47.80 -50.65
N ILE A 1080 15.56 47.05 -49.82
CA ILE A 1080 16.19 46.23 -48.79
C ILE A 1080 17.09 45.16 -49.42
N LEU A 1081 16.70 44.54 -50.55
CA LEU A 1081 17.55 43.58 -51.25
C LEU A 1081 18.87 44.19 -51.73
N HIS A 1082 18.87 45.46 -52.16
CA HIS A 1082 20.11 46.18 -52.47
C HIS A 1082 21.03 46.32 -51.26
N LEU A 1083 20.48 46.56 -50.07
CA LEU A 1083 21.26 46.58 -48.82
C LEU A 1083 21.85 45.20 -48.48
N LEU A 1084 21.20 44.12 -48.91
CA LEU A 1084 21.66 42.74 -48.78
C LEU A 1084 22.57 42.30 -49.94
N ASN A 1085 23.11 43.25 -50.70
CA ASN A 1085 24.03 43.02 -51.82
C ASN A 1085 23.44 42.23 -53.00
N ALA A 1086 22.11 42.21 -53.13
CA ALA A 1086 21.50 41.79 -54.38
C ALA A 1086 21.74 42.86 -55.46
N SER A 1087 22.06 42.42 -56.68
CA SER A 1087 22.23 43.27 -57.85
C SER A 1087 21.25 42.90 -58.95
N HIS A 1088 20.78 43.90 -59.71
CA HIS A 1088 19.80 43.72 -60.78
C HIS A 1088 20.29 42.70 -61.82
N HIS A 1089 19.35 41.93 -62.36
CA HIS A 1089 19.60 40.97 -63.45
C HIS A 1089 18.88 41.40 -64.73
N TYR A 1090 19.60 41.40 -65.86
CA TYR A 1090 19.16 42.16 -67.04
C TYR A 1090 18.27 41.40 -68.03
N THR A 1091 18.43 40.10 -68.26
CA THR A 1091 17.69 39.38 -69.34
C THR A 1091 17.82 37.85 -69.26
N SER A 1092 16.85 37.16 -68.66
CA SER A 1092 16.55 35.75 -68.97
C SER A 1092 15.03 35.53 -68.83
N ASP A 1093 14.41 34.83 -69.77
CA ASP A 1093 12.95 34.62 -69.81
C ASP A 1093 12.41 33.94 -68.52
N ASP A 1094 13.26 33.20 -67.79
CA ASP A 1094 12.91 32.55 -66.52
C ASP A 1094 12.86 33.49 -65.29
N ASN A 1095 13.39 34.73 -65.38
CA ASN A 1095 13.55 35.64 -64.24
C ASN A 1095 12.78 36.97 -64.38
N ILE A 1096 11.90 37.08 -65.37
CA ILE A 1096 11.16 38.33 -65.65
C ILE A 1096 10.21 38.74 -64.51
N TYR A 1097 9.86 37.79 -63.64
CA TYR A 1097 8.93 38.01 -62.55
C TYR A 1097 9.56 38.34 -61.19
N CYS A 1098 10.89 38.39 -61.10
CA CYS A 1098 11.59 38.73 -59.86
C CYS A 1098 11.39 40.20 -59.49
N ILE A 1099 11.17 40.47 -58.19
CA ILE A 1099 11.09 41.81 -57.60
C ILE A 1099 12.34 42.66 -57.87
N HIS A 1100 13.50 42.04 -58.09
CA HIS A 1100 14.79 42.72 -58.30
C HIS A 1100 15.23 42.81 -59.77
N GLY A 1101 14.32 42.59 -60.73
CA GLY A 1101 14.61 42.64 -62.17
C GLY A 1101 14.62 44.07 -62.77
N SER A 1102 15.45 44.31 -63.79
CA SER A 1102 15.69 45.64 -64.38
C SER A 1102 14.50 46.29 -65.12
N ARG A 1103 13.37 45.59 -65.34
CA ARG A 1103 12.23 46.07 -66.16
C ARG A 1103 11.00 46.53 -65.36
N ARG A 1104 10.99 46.41 -64.04
CA ARG A 1104 9.78 46.62 -63.23
C ARG A 1104 9.75 47.98 -62.52
N HIS A 1105 9.61 49.06 -63.28
CA HIS A 1105 9.37 50.37 -62.69
C HIS A 1105 8.44 51.20 -63.57
N SER A 1106 7.13 50.94 -63.50
CA SER A 1106 6.06 51.98 -63.52
C SER A 1106 4.62 51.49 -63.70
N GLU A 1107 4.32 50.25 -64.15
CA GLU A 1107 2.93 49.94 -64.59
C GLU A 1107 2.29 48.61 -64.11
N ASP A 1108 3.00 47.68 -63.47
CA ASP A 1108 2.45 46.35 -63.10
C ASP A 1108 2.37 46.12 -61.58
N VAL A 1109 1.27 46.57 -60.95
CA VAL A 1109 1.00 46.38 -59.50
C VAL A 1109 0.36 45.01 -59.18
N THR A 1110 0.05 44.22 -60.21
CA THR A 1110 -0.72 42.97 -60.08
C THR A 1110 0.14 41.70 -60.02
N VAL A 1111 1.46 41.80 -59.80
CA VAL A 1111 2.35 40.62 -59.88
C VAL A 1111 2.96 40.27 -58.50
N PRO A 1112 2.99 38.98 -58.11
CA PRO A 1112 3.47 38.54 -56.78
C PRO A 1112 4.91 38.97 -56.45
N LEU A 1113 5.23 39.07 -55.15
CA LEU A 1113 6.57 39.25 -54.60
C LEU A 1113 7.37 37.96 -54.76
N LEU A 1114 7.88 37.74 -55.97
CA LEU A 1114 8.76 36.62 -56.28
C LEU A 1114 10.22 37.06 -56.23
N ILE A 1115 11.07 36.20 -55.68
CA ILE A 1115 12.53 36.34 -55.72
C ILE A 1115 13.10 35.18 -56.53
N CYS A 1116 14.09 35.45 -57.39
CA CYS A 1116 14.76 34.40 -58.14
C CYS A 1116 15.94 33.81 -57.38
N ASP A 1117 16.35 32.59 -57.74
CA ASP A 1117 17.50 31.90 -57.13
C ASP A 1117 18.78 32.73 -57.16
N GLN A 1118 19.00 33.52 -58.23
CA GLN A 1118 20.17 34.41 -58.31
C GLN A 1118 20.19 35.50 -57.23
N CYS A 1119 19.02 35.97 -56.80
CA CYS A 1119 18.92 36.93 -55.71
C CYS A 1119 19.04 36.24 -54.35
N ILE A 1120 18.46 35.04 -54.19
CA ILE A 1120 18.65 34.20 -52.99
C ILE A 1120 20.13 33.93 -52.76
N ASP A 1121 20.85 33.42 -53.77
CA ASP A 1121 22.29 33.10 -53.68
C ASP A 1121 23.14 34.31 -53.25
N LYS A 1122 22.82 35.51 -53.77
CA LYS A 1122 23.53 36.75 -53.42
C LYS A 1122 23.28 37.15 -51.97
N VAL A 1123 22.03 37.05 -51.52
CA VAL A 1123 21.66 37.34 -50.14
C VAL A 1123 22.29 36.31 -49.20
N ASP A 1124 22.26 35.03 -49.54
CA ASP A 1124 22.87 33.95 -48.75
C ASP A 1124 24.38 34.11 -48.57
N ALA A 1125 25.06 34.61 -49.60
CA ALA A 1125 26.47 34.94 -49.54
C ALA A 1125 26.81 36.10 -48.58
N TYR A 1126 25.84 36.96 -48.26
CA TYR A 1126 26.05 38.20 -47.50
C TYR A 1126 25.26 38.32 -46.19
N LYS A 1127 24.20 37.53 -46.00
CA LYS A 1127 23.28 37.67 -44.86
C LYS A 1127 23.99 37.43 -43.53
N LEU A 1128 24.84 36.40 -43.42
CA LEU A 1128 25.61 36.18 -42.20
C LEU A 1128 26.52 37.37 -41.88
N ARG A 1129 27.26 37.89 -42.87
CA ARG A 1129 28.15 39.05 -42.67
C ARG A 1129 27.39 40.28 -42.21
N THR A 1130 26.23 40.50 -42.79
CA THR A 1130 25.38 41.65 -42.49
C THR A 1130 24.89 41.55 -41.05
N PHE A 1131 24.26 40.46 -40.66
CA PHE A 1131 23.56 40.38 -39.36
C PHE A 1131 24.43 39.90 -38.20
N TYR A 1132 25.51 39.15 -38.46
CA TYR A 1132 26.42 38.72 -37.38
C TYR A 1132 27.18 39.89 -36.76
N ASN A 1133 27.65 40.85 -37.58
CA ASN A 1133 28.35 42.04 -37.09
C ASN A 1133 27.42 43.07 -36.44
N HIS A 1134 26.11 43.03 -36.69
CA HIS A 1134 25.12 43.90 -36.05
C HIS A 1134 24.67 43.41 -34.67
N ASN A 1135 24.97 42.16 -34.32
CA ASN A 1135 24.65 41.53 -33.04
C ASN A 1135 25.89 41.36 -32.12
N ALA A 1136 27.04 41.91 -32.52
CA ALA A 1136 28.32 41.79 -31.82
C ALA A 1136 28.53 42.89 -30.77
#